data_AF-A0A6L7MN57-F1
#
_entry.id   AF-A0A6L7MN57-F1
#
_cell.length_a   1.000
_cell.length_b   1.000
_cell.length_c   1.000
_cell.angle_alpha   90.00
_cell.angle_beta   90.00
_cell.angle_gamma   90.00
#
_symmetry.space_group_name_H-M   'P 1'
#
loop_
_entity.id
_entity.type
_entity.pdbx_description
1 polymer ?
#
loop_
_entity_poly.entity_id
_entity_poly.type
_entity_poly.pdbx_seq_one_letter_code
_entity_poly.pdbx_strand_id
1 'polypeptide(L)'
;MNTKADKRPLFIVDNSVSGWTGLRYLEEWADISRSFDIATGFFEIGALLTLDGKWQNLEGIRILMGAETGHRTRKALLEAVKGRALDGLHGSLEADKQANPFLRGVPAILNALRSGKIECRVYDRGKFHAKAYITHARLDVIGSQALVGSSNFTRPGLTQNIELNVQVQSAREVAQLQDWYEAHWDEAREITDDVIVAIERHTRPFSPFEVYAKALQEFFRGHELTDTEWDETRSRMFRHLDRYQQEAYWALMKISRQHGGAFLCDGVGLGKTFVGLMLIERFVLHEGKRVVLFAPKAAREGVWEPHLKEWLPHIGGVSGGSDFSNLAVFSHTDLSRKGEFPERFERIAELADVVIIDEAHHFRNPGRPAAEGRDPSRYYRLYDLLDKTARSKTVFLMTATPINNRLADFRHMAELFTRRDETYFARTLGVNNLRAHMNQMEHNIRQRMGDVAEHISVAQDLLGTDEIFRHLVVQRSRAYARESQLREKGNATAFPDREAPHVANYSIRKTYGRLLEMFEAAFERDNPLFTLPMYYPAHWYTGPDTDIDPFDENRQKQVVGLIRTNFLKRFESSVAAFELSCDRLLKKLLAFAEVHSETPSEKRRLARWMAVNAQSIGLAGERQLELWGEDEDEDADEDVVPPEMLDAVERLDRAQYDVAEMLSETFLDLDQIVRFLDEAHKFQPSNDDKLRRLIRLLRSRNIAGQKVLIFTEFADTARYLRRQLEEAGIDGVAEVDSGSKVNRADVIRRFSPYYNGSSSGELASLGLQEIRVLISTDVLSEGLNLQDSARMVNYDIHWNPVRLMQRIGRVDRRMNQETESRIAKDHPEVAKNRGRVWFWNFLPPDELNALLTLYTRVTQKTLLISKTLGIEGRKLLTPEDDFDALREFNEAYEGTRSAVEDMHLEYQALLRADNGLEERLNQLPGGVFSGRERVSDRARGVFLCYALPALDKVLGDFTEEAGLTRWYLYDLDSKAVLDEPGEIVASIRSKPTTPRQCNMDQCDLIEIRTRVERHIKNAYLKRIDAPVGVAPALKCWMELNAG
;
A
#
# COMPACT_ATOMS: atom_id res chain seq x y z
N MET A 1 -17.94 -91.05 -20.20
CA MET A 1 -17.96 -90.80 -18.74
C MET A 1 -17.27 -89.47 -18.49
N ASN A 2 -17.96 -88.57 -17.79
CA ASN A 2 -17.52 -87.22 -17.43
C ASN A 2 -16.13 -87.18 -16.77
N THR A 3 -15.21 -86.41 -17.33
CA THR A 3 -14.14 -85.76 -16.56
C THR A 3 -14.58 -84.33 -16.30
N LYS A 4 -14.99 -84.06 -15.05
CA LYS A 4 -15.21 -82.70 -14.54
C LYS A 4 -13.92 -81.91 -14.80
N ALA A 5 -13.97 -80.94 -15.70
CA ALA A 5 -12.99 -79.87 -15.72
C ALA A 5 -13.14 -79.14 -14.39
N ASP A 6 -12.14 -79.31 -13.54
CA ASP A 6 -12.01 -78.65 -12.25
C ASP A 6 -11.88 -77.14 -12.52
N LYS A 7 -13.01 -76.44 -12.60
CA LYS A 7 -13.03 -74.98 -12.74
C LYS A 7 -12.52 -74.42 -11.41
N ARG A 8 -11.20 -74.29 -11.29
CA ARG A 8 -10.61 -73.44 -10.25
C ARG A 8 -11.30 -72.08 -10.34
N PRO A 9 -11.83 -71.54 -9.23
CA PRO A 9 -12.47 -70.23 -9.24
C PRO A 9 -11.47 -69.19 -9.78
N LEU A 10 -11.97 -68.20 -10.54
CA LEU A 10 -11.14 -67.08 -10.99
C LEU A 10 -10.51 -66.41 -9.75
N PHE A 11 -9.19 -66.30 -9.75
CA PHE A 11 -8.48 -65.60 -8.69
C PHE A 11 -8.46 -64.10 -9.01
N ILE A 12 -9.28 -63.36 -8.27
CA ILE A 12 -9.47 -61.92 -8.43
C ILE A 12 -8.69 -61.20 -7.32
N VAL A 13 -7.91 -60.19 -7.70
CA VAL A 13 -7.20 -59.27 -6.81
C VAL A 13 -7.87 -57.91 -6.93
N ASP A 14 -8.43 -57.45 -5.81
CA ASP A 14 -9.16 -56.19 -5.68
C ASP A 14 -8.83 -55.54 -4.33
N ASN A 15 -8.43 -54.27 -4.35
CA ASN A 15 -8.08 -53.55 -3.14
C ASN A 15 -9.29 -53.16 -2.28
N SER A 16 -10.52 -53.36 -2.75
CA SER A 16 -11.76 -53.08 -2.00
C SER A 16 -12.16 -54.18 -1.00
N VAL A 17 -11.67 -55.42 -1.20
CA VAL A 17 -12.04 -56.60 -0.40
C VAL A 17 -10.89 -56.99 0.53
N SER A 18 -11.17 -57.24 1.82
CA SER A 18 -10.16 -57.69 2.78
C SER A 18 -9.64 -59.09 2.41
N GLY A 19 -8.44 -59.14 1.81
CA GLY A 19 -7.82 -60.39 1.41
C GLY A 19 -6.56 -60.19 0.57
N TRP A 20 -6.74 -59.96 -0.73
CA TRP A 20 -5.69 -59.86 -1.73
C TRP A 20 -5.72 -58.52 -2.45
N THR A 21 -4.85 -57.61 -1.99
CA THR A 21 -4.56 -56.35 -2.69
C THR A 21 -3.46 -56.56 -3.74
N GLY A 22 -3.36 -55.64 -4.70
CA GLY A 22 -2.24 -55.64 -5.67
C GLY A 22 -0.88 -55.63 -4.97
N LEU A 23 -0.77 -54.85 -3.88
CA LEU A 23 0.41 -54.84 -3.02
C LEU A 23 0.74 -56.22 -2.46
N ARG A 24 -0.22 -56.85 -1.77
CA ARG A 24 0.00 -58.15 -1.12
C ARG A 24 0.39 -59.23 -2.14
N TYR A 25 -0.24 -59.22 -3.31
CA TYR A 25 0.13 -60.11 -4.41
C TYR A 25 1.61 -59.94 -4.77
N LEU A 26 2.04 -58.71 -5.07
CA LEU A 26 3.42 -58.45 -5.46
C LEU A 26 4.42 -58.74 -4.33
N GLU A 27 4.05 -58.50 -3.07
CA GLU A 27 4.88 -58.85 -1.92
C GLU A 27 5.13 -60.36 -1.81
N GLU A 28 4.08 -61.19 -1.89
CA GLU A 28 4.22 -62.65 -1.81
C GLU A 28 5.02 -63.18 -3.01
N TRP A 29 4.80 -62.62 -4.20
CA TRP A 29 5.56 -63.00 -5.39
C TRP A 29 7.01 -62.53 -5.36
N ALA A 30 7.33 -61.40 -4.70
CA ALA A 30 8.70 -60.91 -4.61
C ALA A 30 9.62 -61.87 -3.87
N ASP A 31 9.08 -62.66 -2.91
CA ASP A 31 9.84 -63.63 -2.13
C ASP A 31 10.15 -64.92 -2.91
N ILE A 32 9.29 -65.30 -3.86
CA ILE A 32 9.40 -66.56 -4.61
C ILE A 32 9.86 -66.38 -6.07
N SER A 33 9.86 -65.15 -6.58
CA SER A 33 10.28 -64.82 -7.94
C SER A 33 11.75 -64.43 -8.05
N ARG A 34 12.28 -64.65 -9.25
CA ARG A 34 13.58 -64.20 -9.71
C ARG A 34 13.49 -62.79 -10.28
N SER A 35 12.48 -62.51 -11.11
CA SER A 35 12.32 -61.21 -11.76
C SER A 35 10.86 -60.89 -12.03
N PHE A 36 10.57 -59.59 -12.20
CA PHE A 36 9.26 -59.06 -12.58
C PHE A 36 9.34 -58.26 -13.88
N ASP A 37 8.35 -58.45 -14.73
CA ASP A 37 8.08 -57.63 -15.90
C ASP A 37 6.75 -56.92 -15.73
N ILE A 38 6.80 -55.60 -15.64
CA ILE A 38 5.66 -54.74 -15.30
C ILE A 38 5.33 -53.87 -16.51
N ALA A 39 4.15 -54.05 -17.09
CA ALA A 39 3.57 -53.13 -18.05
C ALA A 39 2.55 -52.24 -17.35
N THR A 40 2.71 -50.93 -17.43
CA THR A 40 1.85 -49.99 -16.72
C THR A 40 1.54 -48.73 -17.52
N GLY A 41 0.41 -48.08 -17.24
CA GLY A 41 0.12 -46.75 -17.79
C GLY A 41 0.83 -45.65 -17.01
N PHE A 42 1.02 -45.83 -15.71
CA PHE A 42 1.66 -44.84 -14.83
C PHE A 42 2.55 -45.55 -13.83
N PHE A 43 3.75 -45.02 -13.62
CA PHE A 43 4.73 -45.52 -12.68
C PHE A 43 5.07 -44.44 -11.64
N GLU A 44 5.05 -44.82 -10.37
CA GLU A 44 5.42 -43.95 -9.25
C GLU A 44 6.39 -44.68 -8.30
N ILE A 45 7.37 -43.95 -7.77
CA ILE A 45 8.33 -44.50 -6.78
C ILE A 45 7.63 -45.01 -5.52
N GLY A 46 6.51 -44.39 -5.15
CA GLY A 46 5.66 -44.80 -4.04
C GLY A 46 5.27 -46.28 -4.10
N ALA A 47 5.11 -46.89 -5.29
CA ALA A 47 4.82 -48.31 -5.43
C ALA A 47 5.96 -49.21 -4.92
N LEU A 48 7.21 -48.87 -5.27
CA LEU A 48 8.41 -49.57 -4.81
C LEU A 48 8.68 -49.34 -3.32
N LEU A 49 8.41 -48.13 -2.81
CA LEU A 49 8.51 -47.83 -1.39
C LEU A 49 7.48 -48.62 -0.58
N THR A 50 6.26 -48.79 -1.10
CA THR A 50 5.19 -49.55 -0.44
C THR A 50 5.51 -51.04 -0.34
N LEU A 51 6.32 -51.59 -1.26
CA LEU A 51 6.83 -52.98 -1.19
C LEU A 51 7.89 -53.18 -0.07
N ASP A 52 8.22 -52.14 0.70
CA ASP A 52 9.04 -52.16 1.91
C ASP A 52 10.34 -52.99 1.79
N GLY A 53 11.04 -52.82 0.67
CA GLY A 53 12.30 -53.51 0.39
C GLY A 53 12.17 -54.97 -0.08
N LYS A 54 10.98 -55.60 -0.07
CA LYS A 54 10.80 -56.96 -0.60
C LYS A 54 11.18 -57.10 -2.07
N TRP A 55 10.95 -56.05 -2.86
CA TRP A 55 11.39 -56.00 -4.26
C TRP A 55 12.91 -56.20 -4.43
N GLN A 56 13.71 -55.92 -3.38
CA GLN A 56 15.16 -56.12 -3.42
C GLN A 56 15.54 -57.61 -3.47
N ASN A 57 14.63 -58.53 -3.14
CA ASN A 57 14.85 -59.98 -3.30
C ASN A 57 14.90 -60.40 -4.78
N LEU A 58 14.34 -59.60 -5.68
CA LEU A 58 14.37 -59.88 -7.12
C LEU A 58 15.78 -59.64 -7.68
N GLU A 59 16.16 -60.38 -8.71
CA GLU A 59 17.38 -60.16 -9.48
C GLU A 59 17.20 -59.05 -10.53
N GLY A 60 15.98 -58.86 -11.04
CA GLY A 60 15.68 -57.83 -12.05
C GLY A 60 14.20 -57.42 -12.08
N ILE A 61 13.94 -56.15 -12.39
CA ILE A 61 12.60 -55.58 -12.58
C ILE A 61 12.60 -54.76 -13.87
N ARG A 62 11.76 -55.10 -14.84
CA ARG A 62 11.57 -54.33 -16.07
C ARG A 62 10.25 -53.59 -16.02
N ILE A 63 10.26 -52.28 -16.23
CA ILE A 63 9.08 -51.42 -16.17
C ILE A 63 8.87 -50.79 -17.54
N LEU A 64 7.80 -51.22 -18.21
CA LEU A 64 7.34 -50.71 -19.48
C LEU A 64 6.17 -49.76 -19.26
N MET A 65 6.32 -48.50 -19.66
CA MET A 65 5.34 -47.43 -19.41
C MET A 65 4.89 -46.71 -20.70
N GLY A 66 3.73 -46.03 -20.65
CA GLY A 66 3.14 -45.34 -21.81
C GLY A 66 2.14 -44.23 -21.44
N ALA A 67 1.48 -43.61 -22.43
CA ALA A 67 0.51 -42.52 -22.19
C ALA A 67 -0.88 -42.79 -22.80
N GLU A 68 -1.89 -42.09 -22.27
CA GLU A 68 -3.32 -42.23 -22.63
C GLU A 68 -3.84 -41.34 -23.78
N THR A 69 -3.05 -40.41 -24.32
CA THR A 69 -3.55 -39.36 -25.25
C THR A 69 -3.14 -39.56 -26.72
N GLY A 70 -4.00 -39.10 -27.64
CA GLY A 70 -3.84 -39.23 -29.11
C GLY A 70 -2.88 -38.25 -29.81
N HIS A 71 -2.69 -38.50 -31.11
CA HIS A 71 -1.58 -38.12 -32.01
C HIS A 71 -1.09 -36.65 -32.07
N ARG A 72 0.24 -36.50 -31.97
CA ARG A 72 1.10 -35.49 -32.64
C ARG A 72 2.36 -36.18 -33.19
N THR A 73 3.20 -35.47 -33.94
CA THR A 73 4.44 -35.97 -34.59
C THR A 73 5.31 -36.82 -33.64
N ARG A 74 5.93 -37.91 -34.14
CA ARG A 74 6.66 -38.93 -33.34
C ARG A 74 7.64 -38.35 -32.30
N LYS A 75 8.39 -37.29 -32.65
CA LYS A 75 9.33 -36.62 -31.72
C LYS A 75 8.61 -35.86 -30.60
N ALA A 76 7.53 -35.15 -30.93
CA ALA A 76 6.72 -34.44 -29.94
C ALA A 76 5.94 -35.40 -29.03
N LEU A 77 5.51 -36.55 -29.56
CA LEU A 77 4.86 -37.59 -28.77
C LEU A 77 5.84 -38.20 -27.75
N LEU A 78 7.07 -38.50 -28.16
CA LEU A 78 8.09 -39.02 -27.24
C LEU A 78 8.39 -38.03 -26.10
N GLU A 79 8.69 -36.77 -26.43
CA GLU A 79 8.96 -35.75 -25.40
C GLU A 79 7.76 -35.53 -24.48
N ALA A 80 6.53 -35.61 -25.01
CA ALA A 80 5.32 -35.48 -24.20
C ALA A 80 5.07 -36.69 -23.28
N VAL A 81 5.31 -37.92 -23.76
CA VAL A 81 5.14 -39.15 -22.95
C VAL A 81 6.22 -39.22 -21.88
N LYS A 82 7.47 -38.94 -22.26
CA LYS A 82 8.61 -38.83 -21.34
C LYS A 82 8.37 -37.74 -20.29
N GLY A 83 8.00 -36.54 -20.72
CA GLY A 83 7.67 -35.42 -19.82
C GLY A 83 6.61 -35.79 -18.78
N ARG A 84 5.47 -36.35 -19.22
CA ARG A 84 4.42 -36.80 -18.27
C ARG A 84 4.88 -37.89 -17.31
N ALA A 85 5.67 -38.84 -17.77
CA ALA A 85 6.19 -39.91 -16.91
C ALA A 85 7.08 -39.32 -15.81
N LEU A 86 7.94 -38.36 -16.16
CA LEU A 86 8.81 -37.67 -15.21
C LEU A 86 8.04 -36.69 -14.31
N ASP A 87 7.04 -35.99 -14.82
CA ASP A 87 6.18 -35.08 -14.04
C ASP A 87 5.35 -35.86 -13.01
N GLY A 88 4.80 -37.02 -13.39
CA GLY A 88 4.10 -37.92 -12.48
C GLY A 88 5.02 -38.44 -11.38
N LEU A 89 6.26 -38.80 -11.74
CA LEU A 89 7.30 -39.20 -10.79
C LEU A 89 7.63 -38.07 -9.80
N HIS A 90 7.80 -36.85 -10.31
CA HIS A 90 8.08 -35.65 -9.51
C HIS A 90 6.96 -35.37 -8.51
N GLY A 91 5.71 -35.34 -8.99
CA GLY A 91 4.53 -35.12 -8.14
C GLY A 91 4.37 -36.18 -7.05
N SER A 92 4.61 -37.45 -7.38
CA SER A 92 4.56 -38.55 -6.42
C SER A 92 5.65 -38.42 -5.33
N LEU A 93 6.89 -38.10 -5.72
CA LEU A 93 7.98 -37.87 -4.77
C LEU A 93 7.72 -36.66 -3.86
N GLU A 94 7.09 -35.60 -4.36
CA GLU A 94 6.66 -34.46 -3.53
C GLU A 94 5.58 -34.87 -2.52
N ALA A 95 4.59 -35.66 -2.94
CA ALA A 95 3.55 -36.16 -2.03
C ALA A 95 4.15 -37.06 -0.94
N ASP A 96 5.08 -37.95 -1.29
CA ASP A 96 5.71 -38.86 -0.34
C ASP A 96 6.56 -38.14 0.71
N LYS A 97 7.11 -36.94 0.43
CA LYS A 97 7.83 -36.11 1.43
C LYS A 97 6.97 -35.63 2.59
N GLN A 98 5.64 -35.68 2.48
CA GLN A 98 4.77 -35.39 3.62
C GLN A 98 4.91 -36.45 4.71
N ALA A 99 4.82 -37.73 4.34
CA ALA A 99 4.93 -38.85 5.28
C ALA A 99 6.39 -39.32 5.51
N ASN A 100 7.26 -39.14 4.51
CA ASN A 100 8.65 -39.56 4.51
C ASN A 100 9.57 -38.42 4.05
N PRO A 101 9.83 -37.39 4.90
CA PRO A 101 10.50 -36.15 4.49
C PRO A 101 11.92 -36.34 3.99
N PHE A 102 12.57 -37.43 4.38
CA PHE A 102 13.93 -37.80 3.98
C PHE A 102 13.97 -38.86 2.87
N LEU A 103 12.81 -39.23 2.31
CA LEU A 103 12.68 -40.23 1.26
C LEU A 103 13.45 -41.54 1.56
N ARG A 104 13.34 -42.04 2.80
CA ARG A 104 13.90 -43.34 3.21
C ARG A 104 13.48 -44.43 2.22
N GLY A 105 14.42 -45.25 1.79
CA GLY A 105 14.22 -46.31 0.78
C GLY A 105 14.52 -45.89 -0.66
N VAL A 106 14.39 -44.61 -1.01
CA VAL A 106 14.68 -44.11 -2.37
C VAL A 106 16.16 -44.29 -2.77
N PRO A 107 17.17 -44.10 -1.90
CA PRO A 107 18.56 -44.37 -2.27
C PRO A 107 18.82 -45.81 -2.72
N ALA A 108 18.11 -46.79 -2.17
CA ALA A 108 18.21 -48.19 -2.59
C ALA A 108 17.63 -48.40 -4.00
N ILE A 109 16.51 -47.73 -4.31
CA ILE A 109 15.91 -47.73 -5.65
C ILE A 109 16.84 -47.08 -6.67
N LEU A 110 17.44 -45.95 -6.31
CA LEU A 110 18.40 -45.25 -7.16
C LEU A 110 19.62 -46.11 -7.48
N ASN A 111 20.16 -46.82 -6.48
CA ASN A 111 21.25 -47.77 -6.69
C ASN A 111 20.84 -48.94 -7.59
N ALA A 112 19.61 -49.44 -7.45
CA ALA A 112 19.09 -50.51 -8.30
C ALA A 112 18.88 -50.07 -9.76
N LEU A 113 18.44 -48.84 -10.01
CA LEU A 113 18.38 -48.27 -11.36
C LEU A 113 19.79 -48.15 -11.96
N ARG A 114 20.75 -47.59 -11.20
CA ARG A 114 22.15 -47.44 -11.63
C ARG A 114 22.86 -48.78 -11.89
N SER A 115 22.51 -49.83 -11.15
CA SER A 115 23.08 -51.16 -11.34
C SER A 115 22.41 -51.97 -12.45
N GLY A 116 21.39 -51.42 -13.14
CA GLY A 116 20.59 -52.14 -14.13
C GLY A 116 19.66 -53.21 -13.54
N LYS A 117 19.46 -53.21 -12.22
CA LYS A 117 18.51 -54.12 -11.57
C LYS A 117 17.06 -53.69 -11.81
N ILE A 118 16.82 -52.39 -11.98
CA ILE A 118 15.56 -51.85 -12.45
C ILE A 118 15.80 -51.18 -13.79
N GLU A 119 15.05 -51.57 -14.81
CA GLU A 119 15.12 -50.98 -16.15
C GLU A 119 13.77 -50.33 -16.50
N CYS A 120 13.81 -49.12 -17.05
CA CYS A 120 12.61 -48.37 -17.42
C CYS A 120 12.59 -48.06 -18.92
N ARG A 121 11.51 -48.43 -19.60
CA ARG A 121 11.26 -48.09 -21.01
C ARG A 121 9.91 -47.45 -21.24
N VAL A 122 9.84 -46.52 -22.19
CA VAL A 122 8.62 -45.84 -22.64
C VAL A 122 8.25 -46.30 -24.05
N TYR A 123 7.01 -46.77 -24.21
CA TYR A 123 6.45 -47.08 -25.52
C TYR A 123 5.81 -45.83 -26.15
N ASP A 124 6.39 -45.35 -27.26
CA ASP A 124 6.03 -44.08 -27.93
C ASP A 124 5.28 -44.26 -29.28
N ARG A 125 5.04 -45.50 -29.72
CA ARG A 125 4.46 -45.77 -31.05
C ARG A 125 2.93 -45.67 -31.11
N GLY A 126 2.27 -45.61 -29.96
CA GLY A 126 0.81 -45.47 -29.86
C GLY A 126 0.35 -45.30 -28.42
N LYS A 127 -0.98 -45.24 -28.22
CA LYS A 127 -1.58 -45.22 -26.87
C LYS A 127 -1.26 -46.55 -26.18
N PHE A 128 -0.60 -46.49 -25.02
CA PHE A 128 -0.22 -47.67 -24.25
C PHE A 128 -0.75 -47.51 -22.83
N HIS A 129 -1.75 -48.32 -22.50
CA HIS A 129 -2.51 -48.28 -21.25
C HIS A 129 -2.62 -49.69 -20.65
N ALA A 130 -1.59 -50.51 -20.88
CA ALA A 130 -1.53 -51.86 -20.35
C ALA A 130 -1.22 -51.87 -18.86
N LYS A 131 -1.70 -52.90 -18.17
CA LYS A 131 -1.53 -53.10 -16.72
C LYS A 131 -1.39 -54.59 -16.49
N ALA A 132 -0.15 -55.04 -16.52
CA ALA A 132 0.21 -56.43 -16.39
C ALA A 132 1.46 -56.55 -15.52
N TYR A 133 1.43 -57.49 -14.58
CA TYR A 133 2.56 -57.85 -13.72
C TYR A 133 2.89 -59.31 -14.00
N ILE A 134 3.95 -59.57 -14.76
CA ILE A 134 4.41 -60.93 -15.06
C ILE A 134 5.53 -61.26 -14.09
N THR A 135 5.38 -62.35 -13.34
CA THR A 135 6.29 -62.76 -12.29
C THR A 135 6.95 -64.08 -12.69
N HIS A 136 8.28 -64.14 -12.57
CA HIS A 136 9.06 -65.32 -12.96
C HIS A 136 9.52 -66.05 -11.70
N ALA A 137 8.94 -67.20 -11.38
CA ALA A 137 9.30 -67.96 -10.18
C ALA A 137 10.76 -68.45 -10.22
N ARG A 138 11.42 -68.56 -9.05
CA ARG A 138 12.77 -69.14 -8.93
C ARG A 138 12.80 -70.66 -9.15
N LEU A 139 11.69 -71.33 -8.86
CA LEU A 139 11.54 -72.78 -9.01
C LEU A 139 10.63 -73.09 -10.20
N ASP A 140 11.14 -73.89 -11.15
CA ASP A 140 10.40 -74.27 -12.38
C ASP A 140 9.05 -74.94 -12.08
N VAL A 141 8.92 -75.61 -10.93
CA VAL A 141 7.69 -76.30 -10.49
C VAL A 141 6.55 -75.31 -10.20
N ILE A 142 6.86 -74.07 -9.81
CA ILE A 142 5.87 -73.01 -9.54
C ILE A 142 5.44 -72.35 -10.86
N GLY A 143 6.40 -72.18 -11.79
CA GLY A 143 6.18 -71.55 -13.10
C GLY A 143 5.93 -70.04 -13.03
N SER A 144 6.02 -69.35 -14.18
CA SER A 144 5.69 -67.93 -14.28
C SER A 144 4.18 -67.71 -14.10
N GLN A 145 3.80 -66.59 -13.49
CA GLN A 145 2.40 -66.17 -13.30
C GLN A 145 2.23 -64.76 -13.83
N ALA A 146 0.99 -64.36 -14.13
CA ALA A 146 0.71 -62.97 -14.48
C ALA A 146 -0.53 -62.45 -13.75
N LEU A 147 -0.51 -61.18 -13.37
CA LEU A 147 -1.67 -60.44 -12.90
C LEU A 147 -2.02 -59.37 -13.93
N VAL A 148 -3.21 -59.43 -14.50
CA VAL A 148 -3.66 -58.51 -15.56
C VAL A 148 -4.97 -57.85 -15.15
N GLY A 149 -5.09 -56.55 -15.31
CA GLY A 149 -6.30 -55.84 -14.84
C GLY A 149 -6.28 -54.32 -15.00
N SER A 150 -6.76 -53.63 -13.97
CA SER A 150 -6.90 -52.16 -13.94
C SER A 150 -5.93 -51.43 -13.00
N SER A 151 -5.11 -52.15 -12.22
CA SER A 151 -4.11 -51.53 -11.31
C SER A 151 -2.87 -51.01 -12.05
N ASN A 152 -2.63 -49.69 -12.02
CA ASN A 152 -1.31 -49.14 -12.38
C ASN A 152 -0.27 -49.41 -11.27
N PHE A 153 1.02 -49.35 -11.62
CA PHE A 153 2.11 -49.56 -10.68
C PHE A 153 2.42 -48.26 -9.92
N THR A 154 1.41 -47.83 -9.15
CA THR A 154 1.40 -46.65 -8.30
C THR A 154 0.92 -47.02 -6.90
N ARG A 155 1.21 -46.18 -5.90
CA ARG A 155 0.77 -46.47 -4.52
C ARG A 155 -0.76 -46.58 -4.42
N PRO A 156 -1.56 -45.66 -5.00
CA PRO A 156 -3.02 -45.81 -5.01
C PRO A 156 -3.50 -47.06 -5.76
N GLY A 157 -2.88 -47.39 -6.91
CA GLY A 157 -3.27 -48.56 -7.72
C GLY A 157 -3.03 -49.90 -7.03
N LEU A 158 -2.03 -49.98 -6.14
CA LEU A 158 -1.71 -51.20 -5.39
C LEU A 158 -2.43 -51.31 -4.03
N THR A 159 -2.98 -50.22 -3.50
CA THR A 159 -3.48 -50.18 -2.11
C THR A 159 -4.85 -49.55 -1.90
N GLN A 160 -5.21 -48.48 -2.62
CA GLN A 160 -6.35 -47.63 -2.30
C GLN A 160 -7.49 -47.74 -3.33
N ASN A 161 -7.15 -47.70 -4.62
CA ASN A 161 -8.14 -47.69 -5.70
C ASN A 161 -8.89 -49.02 -5.71
N ILE A 162 -10.20 -48.98 -5.97
CA ILE A 162 -10.96 -50.18 -6.33
C ILE A 162 -10.49 -50.62 -7.71
N GLU A 163 -9.87 -51.79 -7.78
CA GLU A 163 -9.20 -52.28 -8.99
C GLU A 163 -9.64 -53.71 -9.26
N LEU A 164 -9.85 -54.05 -10.53
CA LEU A 164 -10.18 -55.41 -10.93
C LEU A 164 -8.96 -56.03 -11.62
N ASN A 165 -8.32 -56.99 -10.97
CA ASN A 165 -7.23 -57.75 -11.56
C ASN A 165 -7.51 -59.25 -11.50
N VAL A 166 -7.10 -59.98 -12.52
CA VAL A 166 -7.25 -61.43 -12.62
C VAL A 166 -5.88 -62.05 -12.74
N GLN A 167 -5.62 -63.07 -11.92
CA GLN A 167 -4.41 -63.87 -12.06
C GLN A 167 -4.57 -64.90 -13.18
N VAL A 168 -3.59 -64.93 -14.06
CA VAL A 168 -3.42 -65.90 -15.14
C VAL A 168 -2.38 -66.93 -14.69
N GLN A 169 -2.81 -68.20 -14.59
CA GLN A 169 -1.98 -69.30 -14.09
C GLN A 169 -1.55 -70.30 -15.17
N SER A 170 -2.18 -70.26 -16.34
CA SER A 170 -1.86 -71.18 -17.44
C SER A 170 -0.52 -70.81 -18.05
N ALA A 171 0.44 -71.75 -18.04
CA ALA A 171 1.78 -71.52 -18.62
C ALA A 171 1.72 -71.05 -20.09
N ARG A 172 0.74 -71.54 -20.86
CA ARG A 172 0.54 -71.10 -22.25
C ARG A 172 0.04 -69.66 -22.34
N GLU A 173 -0.87 -69.25 -21.47
CA GLU A 173 -1.43 -67.88 -21.46
C GLU A 173 -0.40 -66.88 -20.92
N VAL A 174 0.37 -67.26 -19.90
CA VAL A 174 1.48 -66.44 -19.39
C VAL A 174 2.58 -66.28 -20.44
N ALA A 175 2.90 -67.33 -21.21
CA ALA A 175 3.85 -67.21 -22.32
C ALA A 175 3.35 -66.26 -23.41
N GLN A 176 2.06 -66.27 -23.74
CA GLN A 176 1.48 -65.30 -24.68
C GLN A 176 1.55 -63.86 -24.16
N LEU A 177 1.33 -63.65 -22.86
CA LEU A 177 1.51 -62.35 -22.22
C LEU A 177 2.98 -61.91 -22.24
N GLN A 178 3.91 -62.83 -22.04
CA GLN A 178 5.34 -62.56 -22.14
C GLN A 178 5.74 -62.16 -23.56
N ASP A 179 5.31 -62.92 -24.57
CA ASP A 179 5.58 -62.59 -25.99
C ASP A 179 5.03 -61.19 -26.34
N TRP A 180 3.84 -60.87 -25.83
CA TRP A 180 3.27 -59.53 -25.95
C TRP A 180 4.13 -58.47 -25.25
N TYR A 181 4.63 -58.74 -24.04
CA TYR A 181 5.51 -57.82 -23.31
C TYR A 181 6.82 -57.56 -24.06
N GLU A 182 7.52 -58.61 -24.50
CA GLU A 182 8.80 -58.47 -25.21
C GLU A 182 8.64 -57.69 -26.51
N ALA A 183 7.58 -57.95 -27.28
CA ALA A 183 7.32 -57.22 -28.53
C ALA A 183 7.21 -55.70 -28.29
N HIS A 184 6.57 -55.28 -27.19
CA HIS A 184 6.46 -53.85 -26.87
C HIS A 184 7.71 -53.30 -26.18
N TRP A 185 8.41 -54.12 -25.40
CA TRP A 185 9.68 -53.78 -24.76
C TRP A 185 10.77 -53.47 -25.78
N ASP A 186 10.87 -54.27 -26.84
CA ASP A 186 11.84 -54.11 -27.93
C ASP A 186 11.52 -52.89 -28.82
N GLU A 187 10.25 -52.52 -28.91
CA GLU A 187 9.83 -51.32 -29.64
C GLU A 187 9.89 -50.03 -28.83
N ALA A 188 10.03 -50.14 -27.50
CA ALA A 188 10.08 -49.03 -26.56
C ALA A 188 11.48 -48.41 -26.45
N ARG A 189 11.54 -47.17 -25.97
CA ARG A 189 12.80 -46.46 -25.74
C ARG A 189 13.22 -46.52 -24.29
N GLU A 190 14.51 -46.71 -24.06
CA GLU A 190 15.12 -46.64 -22.73
C GLU A 190 15.07 -45.22 -22.16
N ILE A 191 14.65 -45.12 -20.90
CA ILE A 191 14.55 -43.85 -20.15
C ILE A 191 15.10 -43.98 -18.72
N THR A 192 15.81 -45.06 -18.40
CA THR A 192 16.34 -45.34 -17.05
C THR A 192 17.18 -44.16 -16.53
N ASP A 193 18.05 -43.59 -17.36
CA ASP A 193 18.87 -42.43 -17.00
C ASP A 193 18.04 -41.17 -16.71
N ASP A 194 16.95 -40.96 -17.44
CA ASP A 194 16.06 -39.82 -17.21
C ASP A 194 15.31 -39.95 -15.88
N VAL A 195 14.90 -41.18 -15.53
CA VAL A 195 14.29 -41.51 -14.23
C VAL A 195 15.31 -41.30 -13.10
N ILE A 196 16.57 -41.70 -13.30
CA ILE A 196 17.66 -41.45 -12.35
C ILE A 196 17.81 -39.94 -12.11
N VAL A 197 17.92 -39.13 -13.16
CA VAL A 197 18.04 -37.66 -13.04
C VAL A 197 16.85 -37.06 -12.30
N ALA A 198 15.63 -37.51 -12.59
CA ALA A 198 14.42 -37.03 -11.92
C ALA A 198 14.41 -37.38 -10.42
N ILE A 199 14.86 -38.57 -10.01
CA ILE A 199 14.93 -38.98 -8.60
C ILE A 199 16.08 -38.27 -7.87
N GLU A 200 17.25 -38.13 -8.52
CA GLU A 200 18.44 -37.46 -7.96
C GLU A 200 18.14 -36.02 -7.57
N ARG A 201 17.30 -35.34 -8.35
CA ARG A 201 16.82 -33.98 -8.06
C ARG A 201 16.22 -33.84 -6.66
N HIS A 202 15.62 -34.90 -6.10
CA HIS A 202 14.99 -34.89 -4.77
C HIS A 202 15.89 -35.42 -3.66
N THR A 203 16.92 -36.20 -4.00
CA THR A 203 17.72 -36.98 -3.03
C THR A 203 19.16 -36.51 -2.89
N ARG A 204 19.66 -35.67 -3.79
CA ARG A 204 20.99 -35.10 -3.68
C ARG A 204 21.14 -34.29 -2.38
N PRO A 205 22.32 -34.27 -1.74
CA PRO A 205 22.58 -33.37 -0.64
C PRO A 205 22.43 -31.91 -1.09
N PHE A 206 21.58 -31.15 -0.40
CA PHE A 206 21.44 -29.71 -0.60
C PHE A 206 22.35 -28.95 0.37
N SER A 207 22.99 -27.90 -0.12
CA SER A 207 23.80 -27.00 0.69
C SER A 207 22.93 -26.08 1.56
N PRO A 208 23.45 -25.57 2.69
CA PRO A 208 22.75 -24.56 3.49
C PRO A 208 22.44 -23.29 2.69
N PHE A 209 23.30 -22.95 1.72
CA PHE A 209 23.09 -21.84 0.80
C PHE A 209 21.86 -22.02 -0.09
N GLU A 210 21.68 -23.19 -0.69
CA GLU A 210 20.51 -23.48 -1.53
C GLU A 210 19.21 -23.38 -0.73
N VAL A 211 19.19 -23.90 0.50
CA VAL A 211 18.03 -23.79 1.39
C VAL A 211 17.78 -22.33 1.77
N TYR A 212 18.82 -21.56 2.10
CA TYR A 212 18.69 -20.14 2.43
C TYR A 212 18.18 -19.30 1.26
N ALA A 213 18.76 -19.47 0.08
CA ALA A 213 18.36 -18.74 -1.13
C ALA A 213 16.95 -19.14 -1.58
N LYS A 214 16.57 -20.43 -1.45
CA LYS A 214 15.20 -20.90 -1.70
C LYS A 214 14.22 -20.30 -0.70
N ALA A 215 14.59 -20.19 0.58
CA ALA A 215 13.75 -19.55 1.58
C ALA A 215 13.50 -18.08 1.25
N LEU A 216 14.54 -17.34 0.85
CA LEU A 216 14.42 -15.94 0.41
C LEU A 216 13.53 -15.83 -0.83
N GLN A 217 13.77 -16.66 -1.85
CA GLN A 217 12.94 -16.72 -3.05
C GLN A 217 11.47 -16.94 -2.68
N GLU A 218 11.14 -17.96 -1.88
CA GLU A 218 9.74 -18.27 -1.54
C GLU A 218 9.10 -17.18 -0.66
N PHE A 219 9.88 -16.53 0.22
CA PHE A 219 9.41 -15.41 1.04
C PHE A 219 9.03 -14.20 0.16
N PHE A 220 9.85 -13.90 -0.84
CA PHE A 220 9.61 -12.82 -1.79
C PHE A 220 8.79 -13.25 -3.00
N ARG A 221 8.49 -14.53 -3.20
CA ARG A 221 7.56 -15.02 -4.25
C ARG A 221 6.12 -14.58 -3.99
N GLY A 222 5.76 -14.39 -2.73
CA GLY A 222 4.52 -13.69 -2.37
C GLY A 222 4.57 -12.18 -2.66
N HIS A 223 5.74 -11.63 -2.96
CA HIS A 223 5.99 -10.21 -3.22
C HIS A 223 6.45 -9.94 -4.68
N GLU A 224 6.80 -10.97 -5.45
CA GLU A 224 7.19 -10.96 -6.87
C GLU A 224 6.21 -11.81 -7.70
N LEU A 225 5.85 -11.32 -8.89
CA LEU A 225 4.72 -11.82 -9.68
C LEU A 225 5.09 -12.92 -10.68
N THR A 226 4.15 -13.84 -10.88
CA THR A 226 4.24 -14.93 -11.84
C THR A 226 3.61 -14.68 -13.21
N ASP A 227 3.08 -13.47 -13.50
CA ASP A 227 2.45 -13.14 -14.80
C ASP A 227 2.93 -11.78 -15.41
N THR A 228 4.24 -11.52 -15.44
CA THR A 228 4.81 -10.22 -15.87
C THR A 228 5.18 -10.13 -17.35
N GLU A 229 4.97 -11.17 -18.16
CA GLU A 229 5.44 -11.20 -19.55
C GLU A 229 4.92 -10.00 -20.36
N TRP A 230 3.66 -9.59 -20.18
CA TRP A 230 3.13 -8.38 -20.83
C TRP A 230 3.72 -7.09 -20.26
N ASP A 231 3.91 -7.00 -18.94
CA ASP A 231 4.45 -5.81 -18.29
C ASP A 231 5.86 -5.51 -18.80
N GLU A 232 6.70 -6.53 -18.91
CA GLU A 232 8.11 -6.37 -19.30
C GLU A 232 8.30 -6.19 -20.80
N THR A 233 7.46 -6.81 -21.63
CA THR A 233 7.68 -6.85 -23.09
C THR A 233 6.79 -5.88 -23.89
N ARG A 234 5.63 -5.49 -23.36
CA ARG A 234 4.63 -4.70 -24.11
C ARG A 234 4.25 -3.37 -23.48
N SER A 235 4.32 -3.21 -22.15
CA SER A 235 4.01 -1.94 -21.51
C SER A 235 5.02 -0.86 -21.93
N ARG A 236 4.52 0.33 -22.24
CA ARG A 236 5.38 1.51 -22.47
C ARG A 236 5.85 2.08 -21.15
N MET A 237 5.02 2.07 -20.10
CA MET A 237 5.34 2.66 -18.80
C MET A 237 6.38 1.85 -18.03
N PHE A 238 6.32 0.52 -18.07
CA PHE A 238 7.07 -0.35 -17.18
C PHE A 238 8.59 -0.12 -17.24
N ARG A 239 9.14 0.10 -18.44
CA ARG A 239 10.56 0.44 -18.68
C ARG A 239 11.00 1.81 -18.17
N HIS A 240 10.05 2.71 -17.87
CA HIS A 240 10.32 4.04 -17.35
C HIS A 240 10.19 4.10 -15.82
N LEU A 241 9.65 3.05 -15.20
CA LEU A 241 9.62 2.89 -13.76
C LEU A 241 11.00 2.48 -13.23
N ASP A 242 11.40 3.03 -12.08
CA ASP A 242 12.52 2.46 -11.33
C ASP A 242 12.11 1.16 -10.63
N ARG A 243 13.08 0.32 -10.25
CA ARG A 243 12.79 -0.97 -9.61
C ARG A 243 11.83 -0.88 -8.43
N TYR A 244 12.01 0.08 -7.53
CA TYR A 244 11.10 0.25 -6.37
C TYR A 244 9.67 0.60 -6.79
N GLN A 245 9.47 1.27 -7.93
CA GLN A 245 8.15 1.60 -8.47
C GLN A 245 7.50 0.40 -9.18
N GLN A 246 8.32 -0.43 -9.84
CA GLN A 246 7.86 -1.72 -10.38
C GLN A 246 7.36 -2.61 -9.25
N GLU A 247 8.15 -2.76 -8.19
CA GLU A 247 7.76 -3.46 -6.95
C GLU A 247 6.50 -2.85 -6.32
N ALA A 248 6.31 -1.52 -6.40
CA ALA A 248 5.11 -0.84 -5.90
C ALA A 248 3.86 -1.25 -6.68
N TYR A 249 3.91 -1.08 -7.99
CA TYR A 249 2.85 -1.48 -8.92
C TYR A 249 2.47 -2.95 -8.72
N TRP A 250 3.49 -3.79 -8.59
CA TRP A 250 3.36 -5.23 -8.41
C TRP A 250 2.66 -5.62 -7.10
N ALA A 251 3.09 -5.04 -5.98
CA ALA A 251 2.43 -5.25 -4.70
C ALA A 251 0.96 -4.76 -4.74
N LEU A 252 0.69 -3.61 -5.35
CA LEU A 252 -0.67 -3.10 -5.52
C LEU A 252 -1.54 -4.06 -6.34
N MET A 253 -1.02 -4.63 -7.43
CA MET A 253 -1.75 -5.62 -8.24
C MET A 253 -2.10 -6.86 -7.42
N LYS A 254 -1.16 -7.41 -6.64
CA LYS A 254 -1.42 -8.56 -5.78
C LYS A 254 -2.51 -8.26 -4.74
N ILE A 255 -2.34 -7.16 -4.00
CA ILE A 255 -3.26 -6.73 -2.94
C ILE A 255 -4.66 -6.50 -3.50
N SER A 256 -4.76 -5.78 -4.63
CA SER A 256 -6.05 -5.46 -5.24
C SER A 256 -6.81 -6.69 -5.72
N ARG A 257 -6.11 -7.71 -6.25
CA ARG A 257 -6.71 -9.00 -6.63
C ARG A 257 -7.29 -9.75 -5.42
N GLN A 258 -6.63 -9.69 -4.27
CA GLN A 258 -7.06 -10.38 -3.06
C GLN A 258 -8.20 -9.62 -2.32
N HIS A 259 -8.07 -8.30 -2.23
CA HIS A 259 -8.88 -7.47 -1.33
C HIS A 259 -9.82 -6.50 -2.03
N GLY A 260 -9.80 -6.39 -3.36
CA GLY A 260 -10.62 -5.43 -4.10
C GLY A 260 -10.22 -3.96 -3.93
N GLY A 261 -9.24 -3.68 -3.07
CA GLY A 261 -8.65 -2.36 -2.94
C GLY A 261 -7.24 -2.40 -2.36
N ALA A 262 -6.45 -1.37 -2.66
CA ALA A 262 -5.05 -1.25 -2.25
C ALA A 262 -4.66 0.21 -2.01
N PHE A 263 -3.77 0.44 -1.05
CA PHE A 263 -3.24 1.75 -0.70
C PHE A 263 -1.79 1.90 -1.17
N LEU A 264 -1.52 2.95 -1.96
CA LEU A 264 -0.16 3.39 -2.26
C LEU A 264 0.21 4.55 -1.35
N CYS A 265 0.98 4.23 -0.31
CA CYS A 265 1.41 5.16 0.75
C CYS A 265 2.88 5.52 0.72
N ASP A 266 3.52 5.36 -0.45
CA ASP A 266 4.86 5.85 -0.72
C ASP A 266 5.00 7.34 -0.37
N GLY A 267 6.16 7.69 0.20
CA GLY A 267 6.50 9.05 0.62
C GLY A 267 6.31 10.12 -0.47
N VAL A 268 6.22 11.38 -0.05
CA VAL A 268 6.06 12.50 -0.98
C VAL A 268 7.26 12.56 -1.94
N GLY A 269 6.97 12.60 -3.24
CA GLY A 269 7.99 12.68 -4.29
C GLY A 269 8.52 11.35 -4.84
N LEU A 270 8.09 10.20 -4.33
CA LEU A 270 8.49 8.87 -4.84
C LEU A 270 7.84 8.45 -6.17
N GLY A 271 7.03 9.31 -6.79
CA GLY A 271 6.48 9.08 -8.12
C GLY A 271 5.22 8.21 -8.18
N LYS A 272 4.29 8.38 -7.22
CA LYS A 272 2.97 7.72 -7.21
C LYS A 272 2.21 7.85 -8.54
N THR A 273 2.33 9.01 -9.20
CA THR A 273 1.74 9.25 -10.52
C THR A 273 2.24 8.24 -11.57
N PHE A 274 3.53 7.88 -11.57
CA PHE A 274 4.08 6.90 -12.52
C PHE A 274 3.52 5.50 -12.27
N VAL A 275 3.38 5.11 -10.99
CA VAL A 275 2.73 3.85 -10.61
C VAL A 275 1.26 3.85 -11.05
N GLY A 276 0.55 4.97 -10.89
CA GLY A 276 -0.83 5.09 -11.35
C GLY A 276 -0.98 5.09 -12.87
N LEU A 277 -0.05 5.69 -13.63
CA LEU A 277 -0.01 5.56 -15.10
C LEU A 277 0.19 4.10 -15.53
N MET A 278 1.05 3.35 -14.82
CA MET A 278 1.24 1.92 -15.08
C MET A 278 -0.05 1.13 -14.80
N LEU A 279 -0.76 1.42 -13.70
CA LEU A 279 -2.07 0.81 -13.42
C LEU A 279 -3.08 1.11 -14.52
N ILE A 280 -3.16 2.37 -14.99
CA ILE A 280 -4.04 2.76 -16.10
C ILE A 280 -3.70 1.97 -17.37
N GLU A 281 -2.42 1.92 -17.75
CA GLU A 281 -1.98 1.20 -18.96
C GLU A 281 -2.32 -0.30 -18.86
N ARG A 282 -2.02 -0.93 -17.74
CA ARG A 282 -2.31 -2.35 -17.48
C ARG A 282 -3.81 -2.64 -17.60
N PHE A 283 -4.64 -1.89 -16.88
CA PHE A 283 -6.07 -2.20 -16.86
C PHE A 283 -6.76 -1.88 -18.18
N VAL A 284 -6.40 -0.79 -18.85
CA VAL A 284 -7.05 -0.42 -20.11
C VAL A 284 -6.61 -1.32 -21.27
N LEU A 285 -5.31 -1.58 -21.42
CA LEU A 285 -4.79 -2.24 -22.63
C LEU A 285 -4.65 -3.75 -22.51
N HIS A 286 -4.30 -4.26 -21.33
CA HIS A 286 -4.13 -5.69 -21.13
C HIS A 286 -5.43 -6.34 -20.65
N GLU A 287 -6.06 -5.75 -19.63
CA GLU A 287 -7.28 -6.32 -19.04
C GLU A 287 -8.57 -5.83 -19.70
N GLY A 288 -8.49 -4.85 -20.62
CA GLY A 288 -9.65 -4.31 -21.34
C GLY A 288 -10.69 -3.63 -20.44
N LYS A 289 -10.29 -3.20 -19.25
CA LYS A 289 -11.16 -2.64 -18.22
C LYS A 289 -11.36 -1.13 -18.40
N ARG A 290 -12.50 -0.65 -17.90
CA ARG A 290 -12.81 0.79 -17.82
C ARG A 290 -12.25 1.36 -16.53
N VAL A 291 -11.43 2.39 -16.65
CA VAL A 291 -10.70 3.02 -15.55
C VAL A 291 -11.21 4.45 -15.35
N VAL A 292 -11.48 4.81 -14.10
CA VAL A 292 -11.78 6.19 -13.70
C VAL A 292 -10.69 6.68 -12.76
N LEU A 293 -10.10 7.82 -13.07
CA LEU A 293 -9.14 8.52 -12.24
C LEU A 293 -9.78 9.75 -11.59
N PHE A 294 -9.73 9.81 -10.27
CA PHE A 294 -10.06 10.98 -9.48
C PHE A 294 -8.79 11.66 -8.99
N ALA A 295 -8.66 12.96 -9.24
CA ALA A 295 -7.55 13.76 -8.73
C ALA A 295 -8.02 15.16 -8.30
N PRO A 296 -7.27 15.89 -7.46
CA PRO A 296 -7.51 17.32 -7.26
C PRO A 296 -7.43 18.09 -8.59
N LYS A 297 -8.26 19.14 -8.78
CA LYS A 297 -8.31 19.91 -10.05
C LYS A 297 -6.93 20.37 -10.51
N ALA A 298 -6.12 20.89 -9.59
CA ALA A 298 -4.76 21.35 -9.87
C ALA A 298 -3.82 20.21 -10.31
N ALA A 299 -3.89 19.05 -9.65
CA ALA A 299 -3.09 17.87 -10.00
C ALA A 299 -3.54 17.25 -11.34
N ARG A 300 -4.85 17.27 -11.62
CA ARG A 300 -5.42 16.82 -12.90
C ARG A 300 -4.81 17.62 -14.05
N GLU A 301 -4.97 18.94 -14.02
CA GLU A 301 -4.56 19.84 -15.10
C GLU A 301 -3.03 20.00 -15.18
N GLY A 302 -2.35 20.07 -14.03
CA GLY A 302 -0.91 20.34 -13.96
C GLY A 302 -0.01 19.10 -14.04
N VAL A 303 -0.52 17.90 -13.74
CA VAL A 303 0.29 16.67 -13.68
C VAL A 303 -0.32 15.55 -14.49
N TRP A 304 -1.52 15.09 -14.19
CA TRP A 304 -2.08 13.89 -14.82
C TRP A 304 -2.33 14.05 -16.32
N GLU A 305 -2.99 15.13 -16.73
CA GLU A 305 -3.29 15.37 -18.15
C GLU A 305 -2.04 15.52 -19.03
N PRO A 306 -1.01 16.29 -18.62
CA PRO A 306 0.27 16.32 -19.33
C PRO A 306 0.94 14.94 -19.43
N HIS A 307 1.05 14.20 -18.33
CA HIS A 307 1.70 12.89 -18.35
C HIS A 307 0.90 11.84 -19.16
N LEU A 308 -0.43 11.89 -19.13
CA LEU A 308 -1.27 11.02 -19.96
C LEU A 308 -1.04 11.32 -21.45
N LYS A 309 -0.93 12.60 -21.84
CA LYS A 309 -0.63 13.00 -23.22
C LYS A 309 0.78 12.58 -23.65
N GLU A 310 1.76 12.70 -22.76
CA GLU A 310 3.16 12.36 -23.04
C GLU A 310 3.38 10.84 -23.11
N TRP A 311 2.97 10.12 -22.08
CA TRP A 311 3.33 8.72 -21.88
C TRP A 311 2.29 7.75 -22.42
N LEU A 312 1.00 8.12 -22.38
CA LEU A 312 -0.12 7.27 -22.78
C LEU A 312 -1.00 7.89 -23.90
N PRO A 313 -0.44 8.51 -24.96
CA PRO A 313 -1.24 9.18 -26.01
C PRO A 313 -2.18 8.23 -26.77
N HIS A 314 -1.90 6.93 -26.72
CA HIS A 314 -2.63 5.88 -27.43
C HIS A 314 -3.88 5.37 -26.67
N ILE A 315 -4.04 5.73 -25.39
CA ILE A 315 -5.21 5.35 -24.57
C ILE A 315 -6.35 6.38 -24.70
N GLY A 316 -6.05 7.62 -25.08
CA GLY A 316 -7.03 8.72 -25.19
C GLY A 316 -7.51 9.25 -23.82
N GLY A 317 -8.50 10.16 -23.83
CA GLY A 317 -9.17 10.67 -22.62
C GLY A 317 -8.91 12.13 -22.24
N VAL A 318 -7.99 12.84 -22.91
CA VAL A 318 -7.50 14.18 -22.47
C VAL A 318 -7.90 15.34 -23.40
N SER A 319 -8.87 15.14 -24.29
CA SER A 319 -9.24 16.18 -25.26
C SER A 319 -10.66 15.99 -25.77
N GLY A 320 -11.60 16.73 -25.16
CA GLY A 320 -12.88 17.26 -25.70
C GLY A 320 -13.88 16.34 -26.43
N GLY A 321 -13.43 15.39 -27.24
CA GLY A 321 -14.23 14.38 -27.95
C GLY A 321 -14.03 12.98 -27.37
N SER A 322 -14.28 12.82 -26.07
CA SER A 322 -14.01 11.59 -25.33
C SER A 322 -15.29 10.80 -25.01
N ASP A 323 -15.92 10.19 -26.02
CA ASP A 323 -17.04 9.26 -25.81
C ASP A 323 -16.67 7.78 -26.09
N PHE A 324 -15.41 7.49 -26.47
CA PHE A 324 -14.98 6.13 -26.84
C PHE A 324 -13.67 5.64 -26.17
N SER A 325 -13.14 6.29 -25.14
CA SER A 325 -11.99 5.77 -24.39
C SER A 325 -12.44 4.99 -23.14
N ASN A 326 -11.72 3.92 -22.82
CA ASN A 326 -11.86 3.18 -21.56
C ASN A 326 -11.29 3.93 -20.35
N LEU A 327 -10.82 5.17 -20.51
CA LEU A 327 -10.30 6.02 -19.44
C LEU A 327 -11.14 7.31 -19.31
N ALA A 328 -11.55 7.62 -18.09
CA ALA A 328 -12.11 8.93 -17.72
C ALA A 328 -11.36 9.55 -16.54
N VAL A 329 -11.17 10.87 -16.59
CA VAL A 329 -10.44 11.63 -15.57
C VAL A 329 -11.33 12.73 -15.01
N PHE A 330 -11.52 12.74 -13.70
CA PHE A 330 -12.39 13.68 -13.00
C PHE A 330 -11.66 14.40 -11.86
N SER A 331 -12.12 15.61 -11.57
CA SER A 331 -11.70 16.37 -10.40
C SER A 331 -12.48 15.94 -9.16
N HIS A 332 -11.89 16.02 -7.96
CA HIS A 332 -12.64 15.78 -6.71
C HIS A 332 -13.88 16.69 -6.55
N THR A 333 -13.81 17.91 -7.08
CA THR A 333 -14.92 18.89 -7.06
C THR A 333 -16.08 18.51 -7.98
N ASP A 334 -15.86 17.63 -8.95
CA ASP A 334 -16.87 17.24 -9.93
C ASP A 334 -18.01 16.44 -9.27
N LEU A 335 -17.69 15.71 -8.19
CA LEU A 335 -18.67 15.04 -7.32
C LEU A 335 -19.71 16.01 -6.72
N SER A 336 -19.40 17.30 -6.63
CA SER A 336 -20.26 18.31 -5.98
C SER A 336 -20.98 19.23 -6.98
N ARG A 337 -20.81 19.06 -8.29
CA ARG A 337 -21.47 19.90 -9.31
C ARG A 337 -22.98 19.62 -9.41
N LYS A 338 -23.75 20.59 -9.88
CA LYS A 338 -25.20 20.50 -10.19
C LYS A 338 -25.41 20.68 -11.72
N GLY A 339 -26.45 20.07 -12.30
CA GLY A 339 -26.79 20.16 -13.74
C GLY A 339 -26.66 18.86 -14.54
N GLU A 340 -26.48 18.93 -15.87
CA GLU A 340 -26.36 17.76 -16.78
C GLU A 340 -25.03 16.99 -16.64
N PHE A 341 -23.98 17.66 -16.16
CA PHE A 341 -22.65 17.07 -15.95
C PHE A 341 -22.66 15.90 -14.94
N PRO A 342 -23.40 15.98 -13.81
CA PRO A 342 -23.72 14.86 -12.91
C PRO A 342 -24.19 13.57 -13.58
N GLU A 343 -25.13 13.61 -14.53
CA GLU A 343 -25.69 12.38 -15.13
C GLU A 343 -24.67 11.63 -15.99
N ARG A 344 -23.89 12.38 -16.80
CA ARG A 344 -22.79 11.81 -17.58
C ARG A 344 -21.72 11.24 -16.67
N PHE A 345 -21.41 11.95 -15.59
CA PHE A 345 -20.44 11.55 -14.59
C PHE A 345 -20.85 10.26 -13.85
N GLU A 346 -22.08 10.19 -13.35
CA GLU A 346 -22.65 9.02 -12.69
C GLU A 346 -22.61 7.81 -13.62
N ARG A 347 -23.02 7.97 -14.88
CA ARG A 347 -23.01 6.88 -15.88
C ARG A 347 -21.61 6.34 -16.15
N ILE A 348 -20.61 7.22 -16.33
CA ILE A 348 -19.23 6.80 -16.57
C ILE A 348 -18.67 6.07 -15.36
N ALA A 349 -18.96 6.59 -14.16
CA ALA A 349 -18.47 6.00 -12.92
C ALA A 349 -19.16 4.67 -12.58
N GLU A 350 -20.45 4.52 -12.89
CA GLU A 350 -21.19 3.26 -12.78
C GLU A 350 -20.56 2.16 -13.67
N LEU A 351 -20.19 2.52 -14.90
CA LEU A 351 -19.58 1.61 -15.88
C LEU A 351 -18.11 1.27 -15.60
N ALA A 352 -17.46 1.95 -14.65
CA ALA A 352 -16.05 1.72 -14.32
C ALA A 352 -15.81 0.35 -13.65
N ASP A 353 -14.76 -0.34 -14.06
CA ASP A 353 -14.30 -1.57 -13.40
C ASP A 353 -13.22 -1.26 -12.35
N VAL A 354 -12.43 -0.21 -12.60
CA VAL A 354 -11.32 0.21 -11.74
C VAL A 354 -11.42 1.71 -11.44
N VAL A 355 -11.21 2.07 -10.18
CA VAL A 355 -11.22 3.45 -9.69
C VAL A 355 -9.89 3.76 -9.04
N ILE A 356 -9.19 4.78 -9.52
CA ILE A 356 -7.92 5.26 -8.97
C ILE A 356 -8.20 6.63 -8.36
N ILE A 357 -7.85 6.82 -7.09
CA ILE A 357 -8.06 8.06 -6.36
C ILE A 357 -6.70 8.58 -5.90
N ASP A 358 -6.27 9.69 -6.51
CA ASP A 358 -5.11 10.45 -6.10
C ASP A 358 -5.45 11.39 -4.95
N GLU A 359 -4.50 11.63 -4.03
CA GLU A 359 -4.73 12.36 -2.79
C GLU A 359 -5.98 11.87 -2.03
N ALA A 360 -6.08 10.55 -1.85
CA ALA A 360 -7.24 9.88 -1.24
C ALA A 360 -7.59 10.38 0.17
N HIS A 361 -6.65 11.03 0.87
CA HIS A 361 -6.87 11.63 2.18
C HIS A 361 -7.96 12.73 2.19
N HIS A 362 -8.38 13.27 1.04
CA HIS A 362 -9.56 14.16 0.92
C HIS A 362 -10.88 13.44 1.27
N PHE A 363 -10.89 12.11 1.30
CA PHE A 363 -12.05 11.26 1.59
C PHE A 363 -11.98 10.57 2.96
N ARG A 364 -11.10 11.01 3.86
CA ARG A 364 -10.99 10.44 5.23
C ARG A 364 -12.16 10.78 6.16
N ASN A 365 -12.85 11.87 5.87
CA ASN A 365 -13.95 12.38 6.67
C ASN A 365 -15.28 12.11 5.94
N PRO A 366 -16.16 11.26 6.49
CA PRO A 366 -17.43 10.94 5.84
C PRO A 366 -18.39 12.14 5.81
N GLY A 367 -18.21 13.13 6.67
CA GLY A 367 -19.11 14.28 6.75
C GLY A 367 -20.52 13.85 7.14
N ARG A 368 -21.54 14.45 6.52
CA ARG A 368 -22.95 14.14 6.79
C ARG A 368 -23.57 13.27 5.68
N PRO A 369 -24.37 12.26 6.04
CA PRO A 369 -25.18 11.51 5.08
C PRO A 369 -26.29 12.41 4.51
N ALA A 370 -26.92 11.96 3.43
CA ALA A 370 -28.13 12.59 2.91
C ALA A 370 -29.24 12.56 3.99
N ALA A 371 -29.88 13.71 4.22
CA ALA A 371 -31.04 13.86 5.10
C ALA A 371 -32.05 14.81 4.41
N GLU A 372 -33.32 14.78 4.82
CA GLU A 372 -34.41 15.54 4.17
C GLU A 372 -34.02 17.02 3.99
N GLY A 373 -33.92 17.45 2.71
CA GLY A 373 -33.60 18.82 2.33
C GLY A 373 -32.12 19.22 2.29
N ARG A 374 -31.16 18.32 2.54
CA ARG A 374 -29.71 18.65 2.53
C ARG A 374 -28.88 17.73 1.62
N ASP A 375 -27.99 18.34 0.84
CA ASP A 375 -27.06 17.66 -0.08
C ASP A 375 -26.05 16.76 0.69
N PRO A 376 -25.80 15.51 0.25
CA PRO A 376 -24.82 14.62 0.87
C PRO A 376 -23.39 15.12 0.68
N SER A 377 -22.51 14.77 1.64
CA SER A 377 -21.08 15.09 1.55
C SER A 377 -20.41 14.46 0.33
N ARG A 378 -19.25 15.01 -0.07
CA ARG A 378 -18.42 14.47 -1.16
C ARG A 378 -18.05 12.99 -0.94
N TYR A 379 -17.79 12.60 0.31
CA TYR A 379 -17.52 11.21 0.65
C TYR A 379 -18.71 10.32 0.35
N TYR A 380 -19.91 10.67 0.81
CA TYR A 380 -21.10 9.86 0.58
C TYR A 380 -21.47 9.79 -0.91
N ARG A 381 -21.27 10.87 -1.66
CA ARG A 381 -21.46 10.84 -3.12
C ARG A 381 -20.52 9.85 -3.81
N LEU A 382 -19.24 9.83 -3.43
CA LEU A 382 -18.29 8.85 -3.95
C LEU A 382 -18.64 7.43 -3.49
N TYR A 383 -18.97 7.26 -2.20
CA TYR A 383 -19.37 5.99 -1.63
C TYR A 383 -20.57 5.38 -2.38
N ASP A 384 -21.65 6.15 -2.55
CA ASP A 384 -22.86 5.71 -3.24
C ASP A 384 -22.58 5.32 -4.70
N LEU A 385 -21.69 6.06 -5.36
CA LEU A 385 -21.26 5.79 -6.73
C LEU A 385 -20.42 4.49 -6.84
N LEU A 386 -19.68 4.12 -5.81
CA LEU A 386 -18.94 2.86 -5.73
C LEU A 386 -19.83 1.68 -5.28
N ASP A 387 -20.92 1.96 -4.57
CA ASP A 387 -21.83 0.97 -3.98
C ASP A 387 -22.99 0.58 -4.93
N LYS A 388 -23.54 1.52 -5.70
CA LYS A 388 -24.73 1.32 -6.59
C LYS A 388 -24.52 0.43 -7.82
N THR A 389 -23.43 -0.35 -7.90
CA THR A 389 -23.08 -1.08 -9.13
C THR A 389 -23.33 -2.58 -9.06
N ALA A 390 -23.89 -3.13 -10.14
CA ALA A 390 -24.09 -4.57 -10.35
C ALA A 390 -22.79 -5.40 -10.38
N ARG A 391 -21.62 -4.75 -10.34
CA ARG A 391 -20.29 -5.36 -10.34
C ARG A 391 -19.44 -4.77 -9.21
N SER A 392 -18.57 -5.58 -8.62
CA SER A 392 -17.55 -5.11 -7.68
C SER A 392 -16.48 -4.31 -8.43
N LYS A 393 -16.11 -3.15 -7.88
CA LYS A 393 -15.06 -2.28 -8.44
C LYS A 393 -13.76 -2.52 -7.71
N THR A 394 -12.63 -2.43 -8.43
CA THR A 394 -11.30 -2.41 -7.81
C THR A 394 -10.90 -0.98 -7.50
N VAL A 395 -10.48 -0.67 -6.26
CA VAL A 395 -10.19 0.71 -5.84
C VAL A 395 -8.73 0.88 -5.41
N PHE A 396 -8.01 1.79 -6.06
CA PHE A 396 -6.65 2.17 -5.68
C PHE A 396 -6.64 3.54 -5.01
N LEU A 397 -6.13 3.60 -3.79
CA LEU A 397 -6.07 4.81 -2.97
C LEU A 397 -4.62 5.28 -2.87
N MET A 398 -4.27 6.38 -3.54
CA MET A 398 -2.92 6.93 -3.52
C MET A 398 -2.87 8.11 -2.55
N THR A 399 -2.09 8.00 -1.49
CA THR A 399 -1.93 9.08 -0.50
C THR A 399 -0.65 8.86 0.30
N ALA A 400 0.18 9.90 0.46
CA ALA A 400 1.37 9.80 1.31
C ALA A 400 1.04 9.64 2.81
N THR A 401 -0.19 9.98 3.21
CA THR A 401 -0.62 9.99 4.62
C THR A 401 -1.97 9.28 4.76
N PRO A 402 -1.99 7.96 4.99
CA PRO A 402 -3.22 7.20 5.17
C PRO A 402 -3.95 7.52 6.48
N ILE A 403 -3.24 8.06 7.49
CA ILE A 403 -3.83 8.51 8.76
C ILE A 403 -3.35 9.93 9.03
N ASN A 404 -4.25 10.83 9.43
CA ASN A 404 -3.91 12.21 9.78
C ASN A 404 -4.12 12.48 11.27
N ASN A 405 -5.28 12.11 11.81
CA ASN A 405 -5.66 12.40 13.19
C ASN A 405 -6.08 11.16 13.99
N ARG A 406 -6.69 10.15 13.35
CA ARG A 406 -7.22 8.94 14.03
C ARG A 406 -7.23 7.74 13.08
N LEU A 407 -7.16 6.52 13.61
CA LEU A 407 -7.28 5.29 12.79
C LEU A 407 -8.61 5.19 12.03
N ALA A 408 -9.65 5.87 12.51
CA ALA A 408 -10.90 6.03 11.78
C ALA A 408 -10.73 6.66 10.39
N ASP A 409 -9.73 7.53 10.19
CA ASP A 409 -9.41 8.14 8.89
C ASP A 409 -9.12 7.07 7.84
N PHE A 410 -8.28 6.08 8.20
CA PHE A 410 -7.93 4.96 7.35
C PHE A 410 -9.13 4.03 7.12
N ARG A 411 -9.91 3.74 8.18
CA ARG A 411 -11.13 2.92 8.07
C ARG A 411 -12.11 3.51 7.07
N HIS A 412 -12.39 4.81 7.12
CA HIS A 412 -13.33 5.44 6.18
C HIS A 412 -12.84 5.36 4.74
N MET A 413 -11.54 5.47 4.48
CA MET A 413 -11.04 5.24 3.11
C MET A 413 -11.16 3.78 2.69
N ALA A 414 -10.93 2.83 3.60
CA ALA A 414 -11.13 1.41 3.33
C ALA A 414 -12.61 1.08 3.05
N GLU A 415 -13.55 1.75 3.72
CA GLU A 415 -15.00 1.62 3.50
C GLU A 415 -15.42 1.87 2.04
N LEU A 416 -14.64 2.62 1.26
CA LEU A 416 -14.92 2.86 -0.16
C LEU A 416 -14.87 1.58 -1.02
N PHE A 417 -14.13 0.54 -0.60
CA PHE A 417 -14.12 -0.75 -1.28
C PHE A 417 -14.62 -1.91 -0.42
N THR A 418 -14.62 -1.78 0.90
CA THR A 418 -15.26 -2.77 1.79
C THR A 418 -16.77 -2.57 1.92
N ARG A 419 -17.32 -1.44 1.45
CA ARG A 419 -18.77 -1.13 1.43
C ARG A 419 -19.42 -1.23 2.81
N ARG A 420 -18.68 -0.83 3.84
CA ARG A 420 -19.09 -0.91 5.26
C ARG A 420 -19.46 -2.32 5.74
N ASP A 421 -19.05 -3.35 5.02
CA ASP A 421 -19.10 -4.72 5.53
C ASP A 421 -18.02 -4.87 6.60
N GLU A 422 -18.43 -4.84 7.87
CA GLU A 422 -17.53 -4.98 9.00
C GLU A 422 -16.84 -6.36 9.01
N THR A 423 -17.40 -7.36 8.32
CA THR A 423 -16.87 -8.73 8.22
C THR A 423 -16.05 -8.98 6.96
N TYR A 424 -15.82 -7.93 6.14
CA TYR A 424 -15.17 -8.04 4.83
C TYR A 424 -13.82 -8.78 4.87
N PHE A 425 -13.05 -8.55 5.93
CA PHE A 425 -11.72 -9.15 6.11
C PHE A 425 -11.72 -10.44 6.94
N ALA A 426 -12.88 -10.93 7.39
CA ALA A 426 -12.96 -12.11 8.26
C ALA A 426 -12.35 -13.35 7.60
N ARG A 427 -12.71 -13.62 6.33
CA ARG A 427 -12.24 -14.80 5.58
C ARG A 427 -10.87 -14.63 4.92
N THR A 428 -10.36 -13.40 4.84
CA THR A 428 -9.10 -13.10 4.14
C THR A 428 -7.95 -12.81 5.09
N LEU A 429 -8.17 -11.94 6.09
CA LEU A 429 -7.15 -11.51 7.05
C LEU A 429 -7.46 -11.97 8.50
N GLY A 430 -8.57 -12.69 8.72
CA GLY A 430 -8.98 -13.11 10.07
C GLY A 430 -9.54 -11.99 10.94
N VAL A 431 -9.85 -10.82 10.36
CA VAL A 431 -10.43 -9.68 11.09
C VAL A 431 -11.95 -9.72 10.99
N ASN A 432 -12.59 -10.24 12.04
CA ASN A 432 -14.03 -10.48 12.10
C ASN A 432 -14.89 -9.21 12.16
N ASN A 433 -14.32 -8.11 12.67
CA ASN A 433 -15.01 -6.82 12.73
C ASN A 433 -13.99 -5.69 12.58
N LEU A 434 -13.99 -5.05 11.41
CA LEU A 434 -13.04 -3.99 11.06
C LEU A 434 -13.07 -2.82 12.05
N ARG A 435 -14.26 -2.31 12.39
CA ARG A 435 -14.42 -1.21 13.35
C ARG A 435 -13.91 -1.55 14.74
N ALA A 436 -14.25 -2.73 15.26
CA ALA A 436 -13.81 -3.17 16.58
C ALA A 436 -12.28 -3.34 16.63
N HIS A 437 -11.70 -3.91 15.58
CA HIS A 437 -10.25 -4.06 15.44
C HIS A 437 -9.52 -2.71 15.47
N MET A 438 -9.98 -1.75 14.67
CA MET A 438 -9.40 -0.39 14.63
C MET A 438 -9.55 0.34 15.96
N ASN A 439 -10.71 0.21 16.63
CA ASN A 439 -10.92 0.82 17.94
C ASN A 439 -10.01 0.19 19.02
N GLN A 440 -9.83 -1.13 18.99
CA GLN A 440 -8.93 -1.84 19.91
C GLN A 440 -7.47 -1.41 19.68
N MET A 441 -7.06 -1.27 18.42
CA MET A 441 -5.74 -0.77 18.09
C MET A 441 -5.53 0.66 18.58
N GLU A 442 -6.50 1.55 18.38
CA GLU A 442 -6.44 2.92 18.88
C GLU A 442 -6.36 2.94 20.42
N HIS A 443 -7.09 2.05 21.09
CA HIS A 443 -7.01 1.89 22.54
C HIS A 443 -5.64 1.38 23.00
N ASN A 444 -5.08 0.37 22.34
CA ASN A 444 -3.77 -0.19 22.64
C ASN A 444 -2.65 0.85 22.47
N ILE A 445 -2.73 1.63 21.39
CA ILE A 445 -1.81 2.75 21.14
C ILE A 445 -1.93 3.76 22.29
N ARG A 446 -3.14 4.18 22.66
CA ARG A 446 -3.34 5.13 23.77
C ARG A 446 -2.86 4.60 25.12
N GLN A 447 -3.09 3.32 25.43
CA GLN A 447 -2.65 2.73 26.70
C GLN A 447 -1.13 2.60 26.80
N ARG A 448 -0.45 2.21 25.70
CA ARG A 448 1.00 2.05 25.69
C ARG A 448 1.76 3.38 25.61
N MET A 449 1.10 4.45 25.16
CA MET A 449 1.77 5.74 24.96
C MET A 449 1.82 6.65 26.19
N GLY A 450 1.01 6.44 27.23
CA GLY A 450 1.02 7.30 28.42
C GLY A 450 0.88 8.82 28.10
N ASP A 451 1.31 9.69 29.01
CA ASP A 451 1.32 11.16 28.83
C ASP A 451 2.66 11.70 28.25
N VAL A 452 3.59 10.82 27.85
CA VAL A 452 4.96 11.20 27.46
C VAL A 452 5.26 10.84 26.00
N ALA A 453 5.81 11.81 25.26
CA ALA A 453 6.12 11.77 23.83
C ALA A 453 7.25 10.80 23.40
N GLU A 454 7.74 9.94 24.31
CA GLU A 454 8.87 9.02 24.08
C GLU A 454 8.46 7.69 23.41
N HIS A 455 7.17 7.33 23.35
CA HIS A 455 6.73 5.97 22.94
C HIS A 455 6.30 5.83 21.45
N ILE A 456 6.92 6.58 20.53
CA ILE A 456 6.47 6.66 19.13
C ILE A 456 6.89 5.45 18.28
N SER A 457 8.02 4.80 18.59
CA SER A 457 8.45 3.54 17.96
C SER A 457 7.43 2.42 18.14
N VAL A 458 6.84 2.34 19.34
CA VAL A 458 5.81 1.35 19.69
C VAL A 458 4.60 1.43 18.78
N ALA A 459 4.21 2.63 18.36
CA ALA A 459 3.06 2.82 17.49
C ALA A 459 3.40 2.45 16.03
N GLN A 460 4.62 2.71 15.55
CA GLN A 460 5.09 2.26 14.23
C GLN A 460 5.15 0.73 14.17
N ASP A 461 5.71 0.10 15.20
CA ASP A 461 5.78 -1.35 15.30
C ASP A 461 4.38 -1.98 15.32
N LEU A 462 3.43 -1.37 16.05
CA LEU A 462 2.04 -1.82 16.06
C LEU A 462 1.33 -1.68 14.71
N LEU A 463 1.61 -0.61 13.95
CA LEU A 463 1.04 -0.47 12.60
C LEU A 463 1.73 -1.38 11.57
N GLY A 464 3.05 -1.55 11.66
CA GLY A 464 3.82 -2.42 10.75
C GLY A 464 3.56 -3.91 10.97
N THR A 465 3.20 -4.31 12.19
CA THR A 465 2.80 -5.69 12.54
C THR A 465 1.32 -5.96 12.36
N ASP A 466 0.50 -4.93 12.13
CA ASP A 466 -0.94 -5.12 11.96
C ASP A 466 -1.28 -5.81 10.63
N GLU A 467 -2.17 -6.80 10.71
CA GLU A 467 -2.58 -7.62 9.56
C GLU A 467 -3.29 -6.78 8.48
N ILE A 468 -4.05 -5.74 8.83
CA ILE A 468 -4.73 -4.90 7.84
C ILE A 468 -3.74 -3.97 7.14
N PHE A 469 -2.91 -3.25 7.90
CA PHE A 469 -1.93 -2.34 7.33
C PHE A 469 -0.93 -3.09 6.44
N ARG A 470 -0.38 -4.20 6.92
CA ARG A 470 0.61 -5.00 6.18
C ARG A 470 0.08 -5.56 4.85
N HIS A 471 -1.22 -5.87 4.77
CA HIS A 471 -1.81 -6.51 3.59
C HIS A 471 -2.54 -5.54 2.66
N LEU A 472 -2.84 -4.32 3.10
CA LEU A 472 -3.53 -3.32 2.27
C LEU A 472 -2.63 -2.16 1.86
N VAL A 473 -1.55 -1.89 2.61
CA VAL A 473 -0.71 -0.70 2.44
C VAL A 473 0.64 -1.05 1.83
N VAL A 474 0.92 -0.42 0.69
CA VAL A 474 2.23 -0.42 0.06
C VAL A 474 2.91 0.90 0.41
N GLN A 475 3.91 0.85 1.29
CA GLN A 475 4.64 2.03 1.75
C GLN A 475 6.15 1.80 1.65
N ARG A 476 6.85 2.71 0.97
CA ARG A 476 8.32 2.75 0.91
C ARG A 476 8.88 4.07 1.42
N SER A 477 10.06 3.98 2.03
CA SER A 477 10.85 5.14 2.46
C SER A 477 11.66 5.74 1.30
N ARG A 478 12.13 6.97 1.48
CA ARG A 478 13.04 7.59 0.49
C ARG A 478 14.41 6.94 0.52
N ALA A 479 14.88 6.52 1.70
CA ALA A 479 16.11 5.77 1.86
C ALA A 479 16.10 4.48 1.02
N TYR A 480 15.01 3.71 1.09
CA TYR A 480 14.82 2.52 0.27
C TYR A 480 14.86 2.84 -1.22
N ALA A 481 14.10 3.85 -1.66
CA ALA A 481 14.06 4.25 -3.07
C ALA A 481 15.43 4.70 -3.61
N ARG A 482 16.17 5.50 -2.82
CA ARG A 482 17.54 5.97 -3.16
C ARG A 482 18.49 4.80 -3.31
N GLU A 483 18.43 3.85 -2.39
CA GLU A 483 19.31 2.69 -2.41
C GLU A 483 18.99 1.72 -3.55
N SER A 484 17.70 1.43 -3.76
CA SER A 484 17.21 0.60 -4.87
C SER A 484 17.75 1.14 -6.21
N GLN A 485 17.67 2.46 -6.42
CA GLN A 485 18.22 3.12 -7.61
C GLN A 485 19.75 3.04 -7.71
N LEU A 486 20.48 3.32 -6.62
CA LEU A 486 21.95 3.22 -6.60
C LEU A 486 22.42 1.83 -7.03
N ARG A 487 21.75 0.81 -6.52
CA ARG A 487 22.03 -0.58 -6.89
C ARG A 487 21.70 -0.83 -8.36
N GLU A 488 20.53 -0.41 -8.85
CA GLU A 488 20.09 -0.69 -10.22
C GLU A 488 20.91 0.03 -11.30
N LYS A 489 21.12 1.34 -11.16
CA LYS A 489 21.67 2.21 -12.22
C LYS A 489 23.11 2.66 -11.97
N GLY A 490 23.71 2.30 -10.83
CA GLY A 490 25.06 2.72 -10.43
C GLY A 490 25.19 4.20 -10.04
N ASN A 491 24.17 5.02 -10.31
CA ASN A 491 24.03 6.40 -9.89
C ASN A 491 22.59 6.63 -9.38
N ALA A 492 22.43 7.35 -8.26
CA ALA A 492 21.11 7.73 -7.79
C ALA A 492 20.53 8.82 -8.70
N THR A 493 19.26 8.69 -9.11
CA THR A 493 18.51 9.84 -9.62
C THR A 493 18.23 10.71 -8.39
N ALA A 494 19.08 11.71 -8.15
CA ALA A 494 19.23 12.32 -6.84
C ALA A 494 17.92 12.97 -6.34
N PHE A 495 17.49 12.59 -5.14
CA PHE A 495 16.71 13.49 -4.29
C PHE A 495 17.66 14.59 -3.81
N PRO A 496 17.18 15.84 -3.66
CA PRO A 496 18.04 16.91 -3.19
C PRO A 496 18.37 16.72 -1.70
N ASP A 497 19.57 17.13 -1.29
CA ASP A 497 19.95 17.13 0.11
C ASP A 497 19.21 18.25 0.85
N ARG A 498 18.53 17.89 1.93
CA ARG A 498 17.75 18.83 2.75
C ARG A 498 18.67 19.51 3.75
N GLU A 499 18.79 20.83 3.63
CA GLU A 499 19.55 21.65 4.58
C GLU A 499 18.74 21.89 5.86
N ALA A 500 19.41 22.23 6.97
CA ALA A 500 18.71 22.52 8.22
C ALA A 500 17.70 23.69 8.05
N PRO A 501 16.52 23.65 8.71
CA PRO A 501 15.58 24.77 8.70
C PRO A 501 16.25 26.03 9.21
N HIS A 502 15.91 27.15 8.59
CA HIS A 502 16.33 28.46 9.07
C HIS A 502 15.14 29.17 9.72
N VAL A 503 15.26 29.52 11.01
CA VAL A 503 14.21 30.30 11.68
C VAL A 503 14.36 31.77 11.32
N ALA A 504 13.30 32.35 10.78
CA ALA A 504 13.20 33.77 10.51
C ALA A 504 12.54 34.47 11.71
N ASN A 505 13.34 34.85 12.71
CA ASN A 505 12.84 35.56 13.89
C ASN A 505 12.25 36.94 13.55
N TYR A 506 11.08 37.25 14.12
CA TYR A 506 10.37 38.53 14.08
C TYR A 506 9.70 38.78 15.45
N SER A 507 9.31 40.02 15.72
CA SER A 507 8.56 40.37 16.94
C SER A 507 7.15 40.86 16.59
N ILE A 508 6.15 40.16 17.13
CA ILE A 508 4.74 40.56 17.01
C ILE A 508 4.49 41.82 17.83
N ARG A 509 5.11 41.97 19.00
CA ARG A 509 5.00 43.20 19.80
C ARG A 509 5.43 44.46 19.03
N LYS A 510 6.45 44.38 18.17
CA LYS A 510 6.87 45.50 17.31
C LYS A 510 5.86 45.85 16.22
N THR A 511 5.16 44.84 15.69
CA THR A 511 4.15 45.00 14.63
C THR A 511 2.83 45.53 15.20
N TYR A 512 2.34 44.93 16.29
CA TYR A 512 0.98 45.15 16.80
C TYR A 512 0.93 46.14 17.96
N GLY A 513 2.00 46.27 18.76
CA GLY A 513 2.05 47.21 19.89
C GLY A 513 0.83 47.10 20.82
N ARG A 514 0.06 48.18 20.91
CA ARG A 514 -1.17 48.27 21.71
C ARG A 514 -2.25 47.27 21.30
N LEU A 515 -2.34 46.93 20.01
CA LEU A 515 -3.34 45.98 19.51
C LEU A 515 -3.11 44.58 20.10
N LEU A 516 -1.85 44.20 20.34
CA LEU A 516 -1.52 42.94 21.01
C LEU A 516 -2.00 42.93 22.47
N GLU A 517 -1.77 44.02 23.22
CA GLU A 517 -2.23 44.15 24.62
C GLU A 517 -3.76 44.09 24.71
N MET A 518 -4.45 44.75 23.78
CA MET A 518 -5.92 44.70 23.69
C MET A 518 -6.43 43.30 23.37
N PHE A 519 -5.71 42.59 22.50
CA PHE A 519 -6.04 41.23 22.11
C PHE A 519 -5.82 40.24 23.28
N GLU A 520 -4.67 40.30 23.96
CA GLU A 520 -4.36 39.52 25.17
C GLU A 520 -5.42 39.74 26.27
N ALA A 521 -5.70 41.00 26.62
CA ALA A 521 -6.68 41.35 27.65
C ALA A 521 -8.12 40.91 27.32
N ALA A 522 -8.44 40.68 26.05
CA ALA A 522 -9.74 40.18 25.62
C ALA A 522 -9.82 38.64 25.64
N PHE A 523 -8.68 37.94 25.57
CA PHE A 523 -8.61 36.48 25.72
C PHE A 523 -8.50 36.01 27.18
N GLU A 524 -8.00 36.84 28.10
CA GLU A 524 -7.82 36.51 29.52
C GLU A 524 -9.09 36.66 30.40
N ARG A 525 -10.21 37.13 29.83
CA ARG A 525 -11.47 37.31 30.57
C ARG A 525 -12.15 35.97 30.89
N ASP A 526 -12.91 35.92 32.00
CA ASP A 526 -13.72 34.76 32.40
C ASP A 526 -14.68 34.28 31.28
N ASN A 527 -15.20 35.23 30.49
CA ASN A 527 -15.80 34.99 29.18
C ASN A 527 -14.81 35.43 28.08
N PRO A 528 -14.00 34.52 27.51
CA PRO A 528 -12.96 34.87 26.56
C PRO A 528 -13.55 35.27 25.20
N LEU A 529 -12.87 36.20 24.50
CA LEU A 529 -13.11 36.74 23.16
C LEU A 529 -14.34 36.23 22.38
N PHE A 530 -15.30 37.13 22.15
CA PHE A 530 -16.58 36.94 21.47
C PHE A 530 -17.48 35.85 22.03
N THR A 531 -18.60 36.23 22.64
CA THR A 531 -19.63 35.27 23.09
C THR A 531 -20.36 34.65 21.90
N LEU A 532 -20.35 35.31 20.75
CA LEU A 532 -20.84 34.80 19.46
C LEU A 532 -22.25 34.17 19.53
N PRO A 533 -23.27 34.91 20.01
CA PRO A 533 -24.60 34.33 20.22
C PRO A 533 -25.22 33.70 18.96
N MET A 534 -24.92 34.28 17.79
CA MET A 534 -25.32 33.74 16.48
C MET A 534 -24.81 32.31 16.21
N TYR A 535 -23.68 31.91 16.78
CA TYR A 535 -23.04 30.60 16.54
C TYR A 535 -23.27 29.58 17.64
N TYR A 536 -23.70 30.02 18.83
CA TYR A 536 -24.07 29.15 19.95
C TYR A 536 -25.41 29.54 20.61
N PRO A 537 -26.51 29.65 19.83
CA PRO A 537 -27.81 30.06 20.37
C PRO A 537 -28.35 29.13 21.46
N ALA A 538 -27.96 27.85 21.49
CA ALA A 538 -28.41 26.90 22.51
C ALA A 538 -28.01 27.30 23.95
N HIS A 539 -26.96 28.11 24.11
CA HIS A 539 -26.60 28.68 25.42
C HIS A 539 -27.67 29.61 26.00
N TRP A 540 -28.47 30.24 25.13
CA TRP A 540 -29.53 31.19 25.48
C TRP A 540 -30.93 30.61 25.29
N TYR A 541 -31.05 29.29 25.13
CA TYR A 541 -32.35 28.62 25.05
C TYR A 541 -33.04 28.66 26.42
N THR A 542 -34.29 29.10 26.45
CA THR A 542 -35.10 29.26 27.68
C THR A 542 -36.13 28.14 27.87
N GLY A 543 -36.19 27.18 26.94
CA GLY A 543 -37.05 26.00 27.06
C GLY A 543 -36.43 24.89 27.92
N PRO A 544 -37.08 23.71 28.01
CA PRO A 544 -36.57 22.56 28.75
C PRO A 544 -35.24 22.04 28.17
N ASP A 545 -34.26 21.75 29.03
CA ASP A 545 -32.95 21.19 28.62
C ASP A 545 -33.06 19.89 27.80
N THR A 546 -34.15 19.13 27.94
CA THR A 546 -34.42 17.91 27.17
C THR A 546 -34.63 18.13 25.68
N ASP A 547 -34.91 19.36 25.27
CA ASP A 547 -35.21 19.72 23.88
C ASP A 547 -33.95 20.13 23.11
N ILE A 548 -32.82 20.31 23.80
CA ILE A 548 -31.52 20.59 23.19
C ILE A 548 -30.85 19.25 22.86
N ASP A 549 -30.61 18.97 21.57
CA ASP A 549 -29.76 17.84 21.18
C ASP A 549 -28.32 18.07 21.69
N PRO A 550 -27.78 17.19 22.57
CA PRO A 550 -26.42 17.32 23.09
C PRO A 550 -25.35 17.33 21.99
N PHE A 551 -25.60 16.68 20.86
CA PHE A 551 -24.68 16.67 19.72
C PHE A 551 -24.62 18.03 19.03
N ASP A 552 -25.77 18.68 18.81
CA ASP A 552 -25.84 20.02 18.22
C ASP A 552 -25.29 21.09 19.16
N GLU A 553 -25.55 21.00 20.47
CA GLU A 553 -24.98 21.91 21.47
C GLU A 553 -23.45 21.84 21.48
N ASN A 554 -22.88 20.62 21.53
CA ASN A 554 -21.44 20.42 21.50
C ASN A 554 -20.83 20.92 20.18
N ARG A 555 -21.54 20.75 19.06
CA ARG A 555 -21.11 21.28 17.75
C ARG A 555 -21.08 22.81 17.75
N GLN A 556 -22.08 23.48 18.31
CA GLN A 556 -22.12 24.94 18.42
C GLN A 556 -20.94 25.48 19.26
N LYS A 557 -20.67 24.87 20.42
CA LYS A 557 -19.48 25.15 21.26
C LYS A 557 -18.18 25.00 20.45
N GLN A 558 -18.05 23.94 19.65
CA GLN A 558 -16.88 23.72 18.80
C GLN A 558 -16.73 24.78 17.71
N VAL A 559 -17.82 25.25 17.10
CA VAL A 559 -17.79 26.32 16.09
C VAL A 559 -17.25 27.61 16.70
N VAL A 560 -17.72 28.00 17.88
CA VAL A 560 -17.20 29.18 18.62
C VAL A 560 -15.70 29.02 18.90
N GLY A 561 -15.28 27.86 19.41
CA GLY A 561 -13.86 27.56 19.64
C GLY A 561 -13.02 27.64 18.37
N LEU A 562 -13.53 27.17 17.24
CA LEU A 562 -12.87 27.24 15.93
C LEU A 562 -12.74 28.69 15.44
N ILE A 563 -13.78 29.51 15.57
CA ILE A 563 -13.74 30.94 15.18
C ILE A 563 -12.66 31.66 15.99
N ARG A 564 -12.65 31.51 17.32
CA ARG A 564 -11.63 32.09 18.21
C ARG A 564 -10.22 31.66 17.84
N THR A 565 -10.02 30.36 17.58
CA THR A 565 -8.73 29.81 17.15
C THR A 565 -8.30 30.40 15.79
N ASN A 566 -9.24 30.57 14.86
CA ASN A 566 -8.94 31.11 13.54
C ASN A 566 -8.58 32.61 13.60
N PHE A 567 -9.21 33.37 14.50
CA PHE A 567 -8.82 34.76 14.80
C PHE A 567 -7.38 34.85 15.30
N LEU A 568 -6.98 33.98 16.23
CA LEU A 568 -5.60 33.91 16.73
C LEU A 568 -4.61 33.59 15.60
N LYS A 569 -4.92 32.61 14.74
CA LYS A 569 -4.08 32.26 13.59
C LYS A 569 -3.93 33.40 12.60
N ARG A 570 -5.03 34.09 12.29
CA ARG A 570 -5.03 35.21 11.34
C ARG A 570 -4.31 36.42 11.90
N PHE A 571 -4.44 36.67 13.20
CA PHE A 571 -3.66 37.65 13.95
C PHE A 571 -2.16 37.37 13.86
N GLU A 572 -1.72 36.13 14.03
CA GLU A 572 -0.30 35.76 13.87
C GLU A 572 0.18 35.89 12.40
N SER A 573 -0.67 35.53 11.44
CA SER A 573 -0.31 35.52 10.01
C SER A 573 -0.03 36.93 9.48
N SER A 574 -0.99 37.86 9.55
CA SER A 574 -0.78 39.27 9.16
C SER A 574 -1.86 40.21 9.71
N VAL A 575 -1.53 41.50 9.85
CA VAL A 575 -2.50 42.53 10.28
C VAL A 575 -3.69 42.60 9.32
N ALA A 576 -3.43 42.54 8.00
CA ALA A 576 -4.47 42.58 6.97
C ALA A 576 -5.44 41.37 7.08
N ALA A 577 -4.93 40.17 7.34
CA ALA A 577 -5.77 38.99 7.53
C ALA A 577 -6.64 39.09 8.79
N PHE A 578 -6.11 39.70 9.86
CA PHE A 578 -6.86 39.97 11.08
C PHE A 578 -7.93 41.04 10.88
N GLU A 579 -7.58 42.19 10.31
CA GLU A 579 -8.47 43.30 9.97
C GLU A 579 -9.67 42.81 9.15
N LEU A 580 -9.42 42.13 8.02
CA LEU A 580 -10.50 41.58 7.18
C LEU A 580 -11.35 40.51 7.89
N SER A 581 -10.84 39.88 8.95
CA SER A 581 -11.62 38.93 9.75
C SER A 581 -12.54 39.65 10.73
N CYS A 582 -12.04 40.71 11.35
CA CYS A 582 -12.84 41.65 12.12
C CYS A 582 -13.97 42.23 11.26
N ASP A 583 -13.68 42.69 10.05
CA ASP A 583 -14.68 43.25 9.13
C ASP A 583 -15.77 42.25 8.75
N ARG A 584 -15.38 41.04 8.35
CA ARG A 584 -16.33 39.98 7.98
C ARG A 584 -17.20 39.57 9.17
N LEU A 585 -16.63 39.49 10.37
CA LEU A 585 -17.40 39.17 11.57
C LEU A 585 -18.32 40.33 11.96
N LEU A 586 -17.87 41.57 11.83
CA LEU A 586 -18.66 42.78 12.07
C LEU A 586 -19.93 42.76 11.22
N LYS A 587 -19.81 42.55 9.91
CA LYS A 587 -20.95 42.48 8.98
C LYS A 587 -21.96 41.38 9.36
N LYS A 588 -21.48 40.21 9.78
CA LYS A 588 -22.35 39.10 10.21
C LYS A 588 -23.08 39.38 11.53
N LEU A 589 -22.39 39.99 12.50
CA LEU A 589 -23.01 40.37 13.77
C LEU A 589 -23.99 41.53 13.59
N LEU A 590 -23.72 42.46 12.67
CA LEU A 590 -24.68 43.49 12.27
C LEU A 590 -25.92 42.88 11.61
N ALA A 591 -25.76 41.94 10.68
CA ALA A 591 -26.88 41.21 10.09
C ALA A 591 -27.72 40.51 11.16
N PHE A 592 -27.07 39.83 12.10
CA PHE A 592 -27.74 39.19 13.22
C PHE A 592 -28.53 40.19 14.07
N ALA A 593 -27.90 41.31 14.44
CA ALA A 593 -28.52 42.36 15.25
C ALA A 593 -29.68 43.05 14.52
N GLU A 594 -29.58 43.24 13.20
CA GLU A 594 -30.62 43.85 12.38
C GLU A 594 -31.86 42.95 12.26
N VAL A 595 -31.66 41.67 11.97
CA VAL A 595 -32.75 40.68 11.88
C VAL A 595 -33.48 40.52 13.20
N HIS A 596 -32.76 40.55 14.33
CA HIS A 596 -33.33 40.30 15.65
C HIS A 596 -33.74 41.55 16.42
N SER A 597 -33.44 42.77 15.95
CA SER A 597 -33.90 44.02 16.57
C SER A 597 -35.35 44.32 16.17
N GLU A 598 -36.32 43.80 16.92
CA GLU A 598 -37.75 43.93 16.58
C GLU A 598 -38.41 45.11 17.31
N THR A 599 -37.99 45.42 18.54
CA THR A 599 -38.59 46.48 19.34
C THR A 599 -38.12 47.88 18.91
N PRO A 600 -38.93 48.95 19.10
CA PRO A 600 -38.51 50.31 18.81
C PRO A 600 -37.28 50.79 19.59
N SER A 601 -37.00 50.22 20.77
CA SER A 601 -35.79 50.49 21.55
C SER A 601 -34.54 49.84 20.95
N GLU A 602 -34.63 48.57 20.55
CA GLU A 602 -33.51 47.84 19.94
C GLU A 602 -33.14 48.43 18.58
N LYS A 603 -34.14 48.72 17.73
CA LYS A 603 -33.91 49.39 16.42
C LYS A 603 -33.22 50.74 16.58
N ARG A 604 -33.62 51.54 17.58
CA ARG A 604 -32.96 52.82 17.89
C ARG A 604 -31.55 52.64 18.45
N ARG A 605 -31.29 51.57 19.23
CA ARG A 605 -29.95 51.22 19.73
C ARG A 605 -29.04 50.86 18.55
N LEU A 606 -29.48 49.98 17.65
CA LEU A 606 -28.74 49.57 16.47
C LEU A 606 -28.43 50.77 15.56
N ALA A 607 -29.44 51.57 15.20
CA ALA A 607 -29.25 52.74 14.35
C ALA A 607 -28.28 53.76 14.97
N ARG A 608 -28.34 53.97 16.28
CA ARG A 608 -27.39 54.84 16.99
C ARG A 608 -25.98 54.25 16.96
N TRP A 609 -25.85 52.95 17.20
CA TRP A 609 -24.56 52.26 17.19
C TRP A 609 -23.90 52.35 15.80
N MET A 610 -24.66 52.11 14.74
CA MET A 610 -24.18 52.25 13.35
C MET A 610 -23.76 53.69 13.04
N ALA A 611 -24.54 54.69 13.47
CA ALA A 611 -24.20 56.09 13.25
C ALA A 611 -22.91 56.53 13.97
N VAL A 612 -22.66 56.03 15.19
CA VAL A 612 -21.43 56.33 15.95
C VAL A 612 -20.20 55.70 15.29
N ASN A 613 -20.34 54.51 14.74
CA ASN A 613 -19.23 53.73 14.18
C ASN A 613 -19.15 53.77 12.64
N ALA A 614 -19.89 54.67 11.99
CA ALA A 614 -20.02 54.74 10.53
C ALA A 614 -18.66 54.89 9.82
N GLN A 615 -17.72 55.62 10.41
CA GLN A 615 -16.37 55.79 9.86
C GLN A 615 -15.60 54.46 9.81
N SER A 616 -15.60 53.70 10.90
CA SER A 616 -14.91 52.41 10.99
C SER A 616 -15.56 51.36 10.08
N ILE A 617 -16.88 51.41 9.93
CA ILE A 617 -17.66 50.57 9.01
C ILE A 617 -17.34 50.89 7.55
N GLY A 618 -17.23 52.17 7.18
CA GLY A 618 -16.96 52.59 5.81
C GLY A 618 -15.55 52.22 5.32
N LEU A 619 -14.54 52.34 6.19
CA LEU A 619 -13.14 52.04 5.85
C LEU A 619 -12.91 50.56 5.51
N ALA A 620 -13.72 49.67 6.11
CA ALA A 620 -13.67 48.23 5.85
C ALA A 620 -13.98 47.88 4.39
N GLY A 621 -14.93 48.58 3.78
CA GLY A 621 -15.29 48.40 2.36
C GLY A 621 -14.15 48.78 1.43
N GLU A 622 -13.52 49.95 1.68
CA GLU A 622 -12.40 50.45 0.89
C GLU A 622 -11.18 49.50 0.96
N ARG A 623 -10.85 49.00 2.15
CA ARG A 623 -9.73 48.05 2.37
C ARG A 623 -9.94 46.70 1.72
N GLN A 624 -11.17 46.18 1.76
CA GLN A 624 -11.52 44.95 1.07
C GLN A 624 -11.33 45.12 -0.45
N LEU A 625 -11.82 46.23 -1.01
CA LEU A 625 -11.66 46.56 -2.43
C LEU A 625 -10.17 46.70 -2.82
N GLU A 626 -9.37 47.35 -1.97
CA GLU A 626 -7.93 47.59 -2.20
C GLU A 626 -7.12 46.27 -2.32
N LEU A 627 -7.55 45.21 -1.63
CA LEU A 627 -6.85 43.91 -1.62
C LEU A 627 -7.45 42.88 -2.58
N TRP A 628 -8.75 42.98 -2.89
CA TRP A 628 -9.47 41.99 -3.71
C TRP A 628 -9.76 42.47 -5.14
N GLY A 629 -9.67 43.77 -5.43
CA GLY A 629 -9.87 44.37 -6.76
C GLY A 629 -11.35 44.58 -7.14
N GLU A 630 -11.60 45.33 -8.22
CA GLU A 630 -12.95 45.71 -8.70
C GLU A 630 -13.76 44.52 -9.26
N ASP A 631 -13.15 43.37 -9.55
CA ASP A 631 -13.77 42.26 -10.29
C ASP A 631 -14.57 41.26 -9.44
N GLU A 632 -14.69 41.43 -8.11
CA GLU A 632 -15.39 40.46 -7.25
C GLU A 632 -16.70 40.91 -6.61
N ASP A 633 -17.21 42.11 -6.89
CA ASP A 633 -18.62 42.46 -6.63
C ASP A 633 -19.02 43.61 -7.60
N GLU A 634 -19.67 43.29 -8.73
CA GLU A 634 -20.39 44.29 -9.55
C GLU A 634 -21.65 44.82 -8.85
N ASP A 635 -22.00 44.26 -7.68
CA ASP A 635 -23.04 44.75 -6.78
C ASP A 635 -22.40 45.29 -5.50
N ALA A 636 -21.68 46.42 -5.60
CA ALA A 636 -21.49 47.28 -4.45
C ALA A 636 -22.85 47.93 -4.10
N ASP A 637 -23.75 47.13 -3.52
CA ASP A 637 -24.97 47.64 -2.91
C ASP A 637 -24.58 48.74 -1.91
N GLU A 638 -25.27 49.89 -1.95
CA GLU A 638 -25.05 51.03 -1.04
C GLU A 638 -25.33 50.67 0.45
N ASP A 639 -25.77 49.43 0.73
CA ASP A 639 -26.14 48.93 2.04
C ASP A 639 -24.95 48.35 2.83
N VAL A 640 -24.82 48.77 4.10
CA VAL A 640 -23.76 48.33 5.04
C VAL A 640 -23.75 46.81 5.26
N VAL A 641 -24.92 46.17 5.17
CA VAL A 641 -25.10 44.72 5.27
C VAL A 641 -25.82 44.23 4.00
N PRO A 642 -25.21 43.36 3.18
CA PRO A 642 -25.85 42.86 1.96
C PRO A 642 -27.16 42.11 2.25
N PRO A 643 -28.20 42.23 1.42
CA PRO A 643 -29.48 41.53 1.59
C PRO A 643 -29.33 40.02 1.75
N GLU A 644 -28.39 39.39 1.03
CA GLU A 644 -28.10 37.96 1.13
C GLU A 644 -27.61 37.55 2.53
N MET A 645 -26.90 38.43 3.23
CA MET A 645 -26.44 38.16 4.60
C MET A 645 -27.59 38.21 5.60
N LEU A 646 -28.59 39.08 5.38
CA LEU A 646 -29.79 39.15 6.19
C LEU A 646 -30.65 37.88 6.03
N ASP A 647 -30.81 37.43 4.78
CA ASP A 647 -31.56 36.20 4.45
C ASP A 647 -30.90 34.93 5.00
N ALA A 648 -29.57 34.93 5.15
CA ALA A 648 -28.82 33.82 5.73
C ALA A 648 -28.95 33.72 7.26
N VAL A 649 -29.49 34.74 7.95
CA VAL A 649 -29.68 34.71 9.40
C VAL A 649 -30.95 33.91 9.76
N GLU A 650 -30.76 32.84 10.55
CA GLU A 650 -31.88 32.12 11.14
C GLU A 650 -32.60 33.00 12.16
N ARG A 651 -33.91 33.21 11.98
CA ARG A 651 -34.74 33.94 12.96
C ARG A 651 -35.04 33.06 14.16
N LEU A 652 -34.60 33.50 15.33
CA LEU A 652 -34.85 32.83 16.60
C LEU A 652 -36.17 33.29 17.22
N ASP A 653 -36.96 32.33 17.72
CA ASP A 653 -38.19 32.62 18.46
C ASP A 653 -37.88 33.19 19.85
N ARG A 654 -38.30 34.43 20.11
CA ARG A 654 -38.14 35.12 21.40
C ARG A 654 -38.85 34.43 22.57
N ALA A 655 -39.78 33.51 22.31
CA ALA A 655 -40.39 32.68 23.36
C ALA A 655 -39.50 31.51 23.80
N GLN A 656 -38.55 31.11 22.94
CA GLN A 656 -37.67 29.96 23.14
C GLN A 656 -36.21 30.35 23.43
N TYR A 657 -35.81 31.58 23.08
CA TYR A 657 -34.46 32.08 23.26
C TYR A 657 -34.47 33.46 23.93
N ASP A 658 -33.50 33.71 24.82
CA ASP A 658 -33.26 35.03 25.39
C ASP A 658 -32.56 35.96 24.38
N VAL A 659 -33.30 36.34 23.34
CA VAL A 659 -32.81 37.20 22.25
C VAL A 659 -32.37 38.57 22.77
N ALA A 660 -32.95 39.07 23.87
CA ALA A 660 -32.58 40.37 24.44
C ALA A 660 -31.15 40.34 25.02
N GLU A 661 -30.80 39.28 25.74
CA GLU A 661 -29.43 39.08 26.23
C GLU A 661 -28.46 38.78 25.09
N MET A 662 -28.87 37.94 24.12
CA MET A 662 -28.06 37.69 22.91
C MET A 662 -27.73 38.96 22.14
N LEU A 663 -28.68 39.90 21.99
CA LEU A 663 -28.42 41.20 21.38
C LEU A 663 -27.44 42.03 22.21
N SER A 664 -27.58 42.03 23.54
CA SER A 664 -26.68 42.78 24.42
C SER A 664 -25.24 42.26 24.34
N GLU A 665 -25.07 40.95 24.35
CA GLU A 665 -23.79 40.27 24.12
C GLU A 665 -23.22 40.54 22.72
N THR A 666 -24.08 40.51 21.69
CA THR A 666 -23.69 40.86 20.31
C THR A 666 -23.15 42.30 20.22
N PHE A 667 -23.77 43.26 20.91
CA PHE A 667 -23.26 44.63 20.95
C PHE A 667 -21.91 44.74 21.67
N LEU A 668 -21.64 43.94 22.70
CA LEU A 668 -20.33 43.89 23.35
C LEU A 668 -19.25 43.34 22.39
N ASP A 669 -19.61 42.31 21.62
CA ASP A 669 -18.74 41.75 20.58
C ASP A 669 -18.46 42.79 19.48
N LEU A 670 -19.50 43.48 19.00
CA LEU A 670 -19.40 44.57 18.02
C LEU A 670 -18.49 45.71 18.52
N ASP A 671 -18.67 46.17 19.77
CA ASP A 671 -17.84 47.22 20.38
C ASP A 671 -16.37 46.78 20.46
N GLN A 672 -16.12 45.52 20.79
CA GLN A 672 -14.76 44.98 20.86
C GLN A 672 -14.12 44.86 19.47
N ILE A 673 -14.88 44.46 18.44
CA ILE A 673 -14.42 44.42 17.05
C ILE A 673 -14.06 45.80 16.55
N VAL A 674 -14.91 46.81 16.76
CA VAL A 674 -14.62 48.19 16.32
C VAL A 674 -13.34 48.71 16.98
N ARG A 675 -13.13 48.44 18.28
CA ARG A 675 -11.88 48.81 18.96
C ARG A 675 -10.66 48.16 18.32
N PHE A 676 -10.76 46.90 17.88
CA PHE A 676 -9.68 46.23 17.17
C PHE A 676 -9.45 46.85 15.79
N LEU A 677 -10.52 47.13 15.04
CA LEU A 677 -10.44 47.77 13.72
C LEU A 677 -9.83 49.17 13.81
N ASP A 678 -10.29 50.00 14.73
CA ASP A 678 -9.77 51.37 14.93
C ASP A 678 -8.26 51.38 15.22
N GLU A 679 -7.76 50.37 15.95
CA GLU A 679 -6.33 50.25 16.21
C GLU A 679 -5.59 49.62 15.02
N ALA A 680 -6.17 48.63 14.34
CA ALA A 680 -5.62 48.01 13.13
C ALA A 680 -5.51 49.03 11.98
N HIS A 681 -6.48 49.94 11.81
CA HIS A 681 -6.46 50.98 10.78
C HIS A 681 -5.32 51.98 10.94
N LYS A 682 -4.74 52.12 12.14
CA LYS A 682 -3.55 52.95 12.39
C LYS A 682 -2.26 52.29 11.94
N PHE A 683 -2.32 50.99 11.61
CA PHE A 683 -1.16 50.22 11.20
C PHE A 683 -0.62 50.73 9.87
N GLN A 684 0.71 50.80 9.79
CA GLN A 684 1.41 51.04 8.53
C GLN A 684 2.24 49.80 8.20
N PRO A 685 2.20 49.28 6.95
CA PRO A 685 3.01 48.14 6.55
C PRO A 685 4.50 48.37 6.75
N SER A 686 4.91 49.64 6.72
CA SER A 686 6.27 50.05 7.06
C SER A 686 6.68 49.55 8.43
N ASN A 687 5.78 49.37 9.42
CA ASN A 687 6.06 48.90 10.79
C ASN A 687 5.97 47.38 10.98
N ASP A 688 5.60 46.63 9.94
CA ASP A 688 5.51 45.18 9.97
C ASP A 688 6.90 44.53 10.07
N ASP A 689 7.28 44.06 11.27
CA ASP A 689 8.60 43.43 11.47
C ASP A 689 8.72 42.10 10.71
N LYS A 690 7.60 41.38 10.54
CA LYS A 690 7.53 40.08 9.84
C LYS A 690 7.74 40.28 8.34
N LEU A 691 7.02 41.21 7.72
CA LEU A 691 7.21 41.61 6.32
C LEU A 691 8.62 42.19 6.08
N ARG A 692 9.11 43.07 6.96
CA ARG A 692 10.49 43.60 6.88
C ARG A 692 11.52 42.48 6.92
N ARG A 693 11.30 41.45 7.72
CA ARG A 693 12.19 40.28 7.78
C ARG A 693 12.13 39.47 6.47
N LEU A 694 10.95 39.28 5.90
CA LEU A 694 10.78 38.64 4.59
C LEU A 694 11.48 39.43 3.47
N ILE A 695 11.29 40.74 3.39
CA ILE A 695 11.95 41.59 2.38
C ILE A 695 13.47 41.52 2.51
N ARG A 696 14.01 41.60 3.75
CA ARG A 696 15.45 41.42 4.01
C ARG A 696 15.94 40.04 3.58
N LEU A 697 15.15 39.00 3.82
CA LEU A 697 15.46 37.63 3.42
C LEU A 697 15.53 37.50 1.89
N LEU A 698 14.53 38.03 1.16
CA LEU A 698 14.48 37.99 -0.32
C LEU A 698 15.58 38.82 -1.01
N ARG A 699 16.11 39.83 -0.32
CA ARG A 699 17.26 40.65 -0.77
C ARG A 699 18.61 40.08 -0.34
N SER A 700 18.64 39.03 0.50
CA SER A 700 19.89 38.45 0.96
C SER A 700 20.68 37.79 -0.18
N ARG A 701 22.01 37.73 -0.07
CA ARG A 701 22.89 37.14 -1.10
C ARG A 701 22.51 35.70 -1.47
N ASN A 702 21.92 34.95 -0.55
CA ASN A 702 21.56 33.55 -0.74
C ASN A 702 20.24 33.36 -1.51
N ILE A 703 19.42 34.42 -1.66
CA ILE A 703 18.06 34.35 -2.22
C ILE A 703 17.84 35.37 -3.35
N ALA A 704 18.61 36.46 -3.37
CA ALA A 704 18.55 37.48 -4.42
C ALA A 704 18.71 36.86 -5.81
N GLY A 705 17.79 37.20 -6.72
CA GLY A 705 17.74 36.66 -8.09
C GLY A 705 17.31 35.20 -8.22
N GLN A 706 17.04 34.50 -7.12
CA GLN A 706 16.67 33.07 -7.14
C GLN A 706 15.15 32.90 -7.07
N LYS A 707 14.67 31.76 -7.59
CA LYS A 707 13.27 31.35 -7.42
C LYS A 707 12.98 31.02 -5.94
N VAL A 708 11.83 31.46 -5.44
CA VAL A 708 11.38 31.26 -4.06
C VAL A 708 9.88 30.94 -4.05
N LEU A 709 9.51 29.87 -3.33
CA LEU A 709 8.13 29.52 -3.05
C LEU A 709 7.77 29.98 -1.63
N ILE A 710 6.77 30.83 -1.48
CA ILE A 710 6.31 31.34 -0.18
C ILE A 710 4.92 30.77 0.10
N PHE A 711 4.77 30.07 1.21
CA PHE A 711 3.47 29.55 1.67
C PHE A 711 2.91 30.37 2.82
N THR A 712 1.59 30.59 2.78
CA THR A 712 0.76 31.15 3.86
C THR A 712 -0.57 30.39 3.96
N GLU A 713 -1.22 30.33 5.13
CA GLU A 713 -2.51 29.66 5.34
C GLU A 713 -3.67 30.49 4.76
N PHE A 714 -3.52 31.81 4.66
CA PHE A 714 -4.63 32.72 4.34
C PHE A 714 -4.42 33.50 3.03
N ALA A 715 -5.45 33.51 2.19
CA ALA A 715 -5.49 34.29 0.94
C ALA A 715 -5.28 35.79 1.19
N ASP A 716 -5.89 36.32 2.26
CA ASP A 716 -5.74 37.72 2.67
C ASP A 716 -4.25 38.09 2.90
N THR A 717 -3.49 37.22 3.57
CA THR A 717 -2.04 37.38 3.76
C THR A 717 -1.29 37.25 2.43
N ALA A 718 -1.66 36.30 1.57
CA ALA A 718 -0.99 36.08 0.28
C ALA A 718 -1.05 37.33 -0.61
N ARG A 719 -2.23 37.96 -0.72
CA ARG A 719 -2.46 39.18 -1.50
C ARG A 719 -1.77 40.39 -0.87
N TYR A 720 -1.84 40.53 0.45
CA TYR A 720 -1.10 41.56 1.19
C TYR A 720 0.40 41.45 0.90
N LEU A 721 0.97 40.25 0.99
CA LEU A 721 2.39 40.03 0.70
C LEU A 721 2.74 40.36 -0.74
N ARG A 722 1.92 39.95 -1.72
CA ARG A 722 2.17 40.29 -3.14
C ARG A 722 2.33 41.78 -3.32
N ARG A 723 1.33 42.56 -2.90
CA ARG A 723 1.33 44.02 -3.02
C ARG A 723 2.55 44.64 -2.36
N GLN A 724 2.86 44.21 -1.13
CA GLN A 724 3.97 44.77 -0.35
C GLN A 724 5.36 44.38 -0.89
N LEU A 725 5.50 43.20 -1.49
CA LEU A 725 6.76 42.81 -2.15
C LEU A 725 6.97 43.57 -3.45
N GLU A 726 5.92 43.79 -4.24
CA GLU A 726 5.96 44.62 -5.46
C GLU A 726 6.31 46.09 -5.12
N GLU A 727 5.66 46.69 -4.12
CA GLU A 727 5.98 48.04 -3.62
C GLU A 727 7.42 48.15 -3.08
N ALA A 728 7.93 47.09 -2.47
CA ALA A 728 9.31 46.99 -2.04
C ALA A 728 10.30 46.76 -3.20
N GLY A 729 9.86 46.76 -4.46
CA GLY A 729 10.71 46.56 -5.64
C GLY A 729 11.29 45.14 -5.74
N ILE A 730 10.54 44.13 -5.31
CA ILE A 730 10.87 42.73 -5.58
C ILE A 730 10.23 42.36 -6.93
N ASP A 731 11.06 42.06 -7.92
CA ASP A 731 10.60 41.71 -9.26
C ASP A 731 10.09 40.27 -9.37
N GLY A 732 9.16 40.04 -10.31
CA GLY A 732 8.70 38.70 -10.70
C GLY A 732 7.86 38.00 -9.63
N VAL A 733 7.01 38.74 -8.91
CA VAL A 733 6.11 38.23 -7.88
C VAL A 733 4.80 37.76 -8.53
N ALA A 734 4.31 36.60 -8.12
CA ALA A 734 2.98 36.12 -8.45
C ALA A 734 2.33 35.51 -7.20
N GLU A 735 1.00 35.44 -7.22
CA GLU A 735 0.20 34.93 -6.10
C GLU A 735 -0.85 33.96 -6.62
N VAL A 736 -1.08 32.87 -5.86
CA VAL A 736 -2.16 31.90 -6.11
C VAL A 736 -2.87 31.51 -4.81
N ASP A 737 -4.18 31.75 -4.80
CA ASP A 737 -5.09 31.38 -3.74
C ASP A 737 -6.35 30.67 -4.27
N SER A 738 -7.30 30.42 -3.37
CA SER A 738 -8.56 29.76 -3.69
C SER A 738 -9.47 30.56 -4.62
N GLY A 739 -9.41 31.90 -4.54
CA GLY A 739 -10.20 32.86 -5.32
C GLY A 739 -9.51 33.38 -6.58
N SER A 740 -8.21 33.11 -6.79
CA SER A 740 -7.51 33.56 -8.00
C SER A 740 -8.20 33.05 -9.28
N LYS A 741 -8.68 33.98 -10.12
CA LYS A 741 -9.25 33.72 -11.46
C LYS A 741 -8.17 33.39 -12.51
N VAL A 742 -6.90 33.58 -12.17
CA VAL A 742 -5.75 33.30 -13.04
C VAL A 742 -5.65 31.80 -13.31
N ASN A 743 -5.32 31.43 -14.55
CA ASN A 743 -5.05 30.04 -14.91
C ASN A 743 -3.83 29.52 -14.11
N ARG A 744 -4.10 28.65 -13.15
CA ARG A 744 -3.09 28.08 -12.25
C ARG A 744 -2.01 27.32 -13.00
N ALA A 745 -2.38 26.61 -14.07
CA ALA A 745 -1.42 25.86 -14.89
C ALA A 745 -0.38 26.81 -15.52
N ASP A 746 -0.79 28.00 -15.95
CA ASP A 746 0.10 28.99 -16.53
C ASP A 746 1.05 29.57 -15.47
N VAL A 747 0.56 29.84 -14.26
CA VAL A 747 1.40 30.30 -13.14
C VAL A 747 2.44 29.25 -12.76
N ILE A 748 2.03 27.99 -12.66
CA ILE A 748 2.92 26.86 -12.35
C ILE A 748 3.97 26.70 -13.45
N ARG A 749 3.57 26.76 -14.73
CA ARG A 749 4.50 26.69 -15.87
C ARG A 749 5.48 27.87 -15.91
N ARG A 750 5.06 29.07 -15.52
CA ARG A 750 5.94 30.25 -15.45
C ARG A 750 6.88 30.22 -14.25
N PHE A 751 6.45 29.63 -13.13
CA PHE A 751 7.29 29.47 -11.95
C PHE A 751 8.27 28.30 -12.07
N SER A 752 7.82 27.17 -12.61
CA SER A 752 8.61 25.94 -12.74
C SER A 752 8.57 25.37 -14.17
N PRO A 753 9.05 26.11 -15.19
CA PRO A 753 8.96 25.70 -16.59
C PRO A 753 9.57 24.33 -16.90
N TYR A 754 10.73 23.99 -16.34
CA TYR A 754 11.49 22.82 -16.75
C TYR A 754 10.85 21.50 -16.27
N TYR A 755 10.38 21.46 -15.02
CA TYR A 755 9.64 20.31 -14.48
C TYR A 755 8.17 20.24 -14.91
N ASN A 756 7.71 21.20 -15.72
CA ASN A 756 6.36 21.24 -16.31
C ASN A 756 6.40 21.27 -17.85
N GLY A 757 7.41 20.64 -18.45
CA GLY A 757 7.45 20.36 -19.90
C GLY A 757 7.70 21.58 -20.79
N SER A 758 8.33 22.62 -20.26
CA SER A 758 8.66 23.84 -21.00
C SER A 758 10.10 24.31 -20.75
N SER A 759 10.43 25.56 -21.10
CA SER A 759 11.72 26.21 -20.86
C SER A 759 11.57 27.73 -20.84
N SER A 760 12.58 28.43 -20.34
CA SER A 760 12.63 29.89 -20.37
C SER A 760 12.57 30.44 -21.79
N GLY A 761 13.23 29.76 -22.75
CA GLY A 761 13.19 30.16 -24.17
C GLY A 761 11.80 30.03 -24.78
N GLU A 762 11.06 28.95 -24.45
CA GLU A 762 9.67 28.79 -24.90
C GLU A 762 8.74 29.83 -24.28
N LEU A 763 8.86 30.10 -22.98
CA LEU A 763 8.08 31.16 -22.34
C LEU A 763 8.33 32.52 -23.00
N ALA A 764 9.60 32.85 -23.26
CA ALA A 764 9.97 34.08 -23.94
C ALA A 764 9.39 34.15 -25.37
N SER A 765 9.35 33.03 -26.10
CA SER A 765 8.74 32.96 -27.44
C SER A 765 7.22 33.21 -27.42
N LEU A 766 6.56 32.96 -26.28
CA LEU A 766 5.15 33.25 -26.04
C LEU A 766 4.92 34.65 -25.43
N GLY A 767 5.97 35.46 -25.28
CA GLY A 767 5.90 36.78 -24.63
C GLY A 767 5.69 36.71 -23.11
N LEU A 768 5.91 35.55 -22.50
CA LEU A 768 5.75 35.33 -21.06
C LEU A 768 7.11 35.39 -20.35
N GLN A 769 7.12 35.95 -19.15
CA GLN A 769 8.28 35.95 -18.27
C GLN A 769 8.13 34.94 -17.13
N GLU A 770 9.27 34.40 -16.71
CA GLU A 770 9.35 33.54 -15.53
C GLU A 770 8.96 34.27 -14.25
N ILE A 771 8.34 33.52 -13.35
CA ILE A 771 8.05 33.98 -12.00
C ILE A 771 9.25 33.64 -11.12
N ARG A 772 9.68 34.63 -10.34
CA ARG A 772 10.76 34.50 -9.36
C ARG A 772 10.21 34.17 -7.99
N VAL A 773 9.21 34.91 -7.52
CA VAL A 773 8.62 34.71 -6.19
C VAL A 773 7.17 34.29 -6.37
N LEU A 774 6.86 33.04 -6.02
CA LEU A 774 5.49 32.54 -6.03
C LEU A 774 4.97 32.48 -4.60
N ILE A 775 3.96 33.28 -4.31
CA ILE A 775 3.21 33.25 -3.05
C ILE A 775 2.00 32.35 -3.25
N SER A 776 1.75 31.42 -2.35
CA SER A 776 0.62 30.54 -2.46
C SER A 776 0.01 30.22 -1.11
N THR A 777 -1.30 30.03 -1.13
CA THR A 777 -1.96 29.28 -0.06
C THR A 777 -1.69 27.78 -0.19
N ASP A 778 -2.25 26.95 0.70
CA ASP A 778 -2.15 25.48 0.58
C ASP A 778 -2.78 24.90 -0.70
N VAL A 779 -3.39 25.73 -1.56
CA VAL A 779 -3.88 25.34 -2.89
C VAL A 779 -2.78 24.73 -3.78
N LEU A 780 -1.52 25.19 -3.66
CA LEU A 780 -0.38 24.61 -4.39
C LEU A 780 0.49 23.68 -3.54
N SER A 781 0.03 23.30 -2.33
CA SER A 781 0.78 22.40 -1.44
C SER A 781 0.74 20.93 -1.86
N GLU A 782 -0.17 20.55 -2.75
CA GLU A 782 -0.43 19.15 -3.15
C GLU A 782 -0.32 18.95 -4.66
N GLY A 783 0.00 17.73 -5.09
CA GLY A 783 -0.20 17.30 -6.48
C GLY A 783 0.54 18.02 -7.60
N LEU A 784 1.45 18.98 -7.33
CA LEU A 784 2.14 19.79 -8.34
C LEU A 784 3.67 19.66 -8.33
N ASN A 785 4.29 19.93 -9.48
CA ASN A 785 5.75 19.95 -9.68
C ASN A 785 6.27 21.39 -9.64
N LEU A 786 7.04 21.74 -8.59
CA LEU A 786 7.58 23.09 -8.37
C LEU A 786 9.11 23.07 -8.12
N GLN A 787 9.79 22.01 -8.56
CA GLN A 787 11.20 21.71 -8.23
C GLN A 787 12.22 22.61 -8.93
N ASP A 788 11.82 23.46 -9.88
CA ASP A 788 12.69 24.51 -10.41
C ASP A 788 13.14 25.46 -9.28
N SER A 789 12.34 25.58 -8.21
CA SER A 789 12.75 26.24 -6.97
C SER A 789 13.48 25.27 -6.03
N ALA A 790 14.58 25.75 -5.46
CA ALA A 790 15.30 25.09 -4.37
C ALA A 790 15.00 25.72 -3.00
N ARG A 791 14.15 26.75 -2.96
CA ARG A 791 13.95 27.61 -1.78
C ARG A 791 12.47 27.73 -1.44
N MET A 792 12.14 27.46 -0.19
CA MET A 792 10.78 27.56 0.32
C MET A 792 10.72 28.41 1.59
N VAL A 793 9.71 29.25 1.74
CA VAL A 793 9.47 30.04 2.94
C VAL A 793 8.08 29.71 3.46
N ASN A 794 7.97 29.23 4.68
CA ASN A 794 6.71 29.18 5.40
C ASN A 794 6.55 30.51 6.15
N TYR A 795 5.71 31.39 5.63
CA TYR A 795 5.42 32.69 6.25
C TYR A 795 4.55 32.54 7.50
N ASP A 796 3.68 31.53 7.52
CA ASP A 796 3.02 31.02 8.70
C ASP A 796 3.05 29.48 8.66
N ILE A 797 3.12 28.86 9.83
CA ILE A 797 3.17 27.40 9.95
C ILE A 797 1.77 26.85 10.09
N HIS A 798 1.39 25.95 9.18
CA HIS A 798 0.14 25.23 9.31
C HIS A 798 0.18 24.37 10.57
N TRP A 799 -0.90 24.42 11.35
CA TRP A 799 -1.03 23.66 12.60
C TRP A 799 -1.16 22.14 12.40
N ASN A 800 -1.16 21.66 11.15
CA ASN A 800 -1.15 20.25 10.80
C ASN A 800 0.23 19.92 10.18
N PRO A 801 1.08 19.12 10.84
CA PRO A 801 2.40 18.75 10.32
C PRO A 801 2.35 18.04 8.95
N VAL A 802 1.27 17.33 8.64
CA VAL A 802 1.10 16.71 7.30
C VAL A 802 1.08 17.78 6.20
N ARG A 803 0.43 18.91 6.44
CA ARG A 803 0.39 20.04 5.49
C ARG A 803 1.76 20.66 5.30
N LEU A 804 2.53 20.81 6.38
CA LEU A 804 3.91 21.29 6.32
C LEU A 804 4.78 20.36 5.46
N MET A 805 4.64 19.05 5.61
CA MET A 805 5.37 18.07 4.80
C MET A 805 4.96 18.08 3.32
N GLN A 806 3.68 18.29 3.03
CA GLN A 806 3.19 18.47 1.67
C GLN A 806 3.81 19.72 1.01
N ARG A 807 3.92 20.84 1.75
CA ARG A 807 4.62 22.07 1.33
C ARG A 807 6.09 21.78 1.02
N ILE A 808 6.83 21.17 1.95
CA ILE A 808 8.26 20.83 1.77
C ILE A 808 8.45 19.95 0.52
N GLY A 809 7.59 18.93 0.36
CA GLY A 809 7.63 18.02 -0.79
C GLY A 809 7.33 18.65 -2.16
N ARG A 810 7.04 19.95 -2.24
CA ARG A 810 6.96 20.70 -3.51
C ARG A 810 8.32 20.96 -4.14
N VAL A 811 9.33 21.21 -3.30
CA VAL A 811 10.71 21.49 -3.70
C VAL A 811 11.64 20.31 -3.40
N ASP A 812 11.37 19.57 -2.31
CA ASP A 812 12.07 18.36 -1.93
C ASP A 812 11.45 17.13 -2.59
N ARG A 813 11.81 16.93 -3.85
CA ARG A 813 11.25 15.91 -4.73
C ARG A 813 12.30 15.39 -5.71
N ARG A 814 12.05 14.20 -6.26
CA ARG A 814 12.96 13.55 -7.24
C ARG A 814 13.35 14.51 -8.35
N MET A 815 14.65 14.61 -8.61
CA MET A 815 15.19 15.37 -9.73
C MET A 815 15.41 14.47 -10.96
N ASN A 816 15.29 15.03 -12.16
CA ASN A 816 15.60 14.34 -13.42
C ASN A 816 16.89 14.94 -14.02
N GLN A 817 17.86 14.10 -14.35
CA GLN A 817 19.17 14.53 -14.82
C GLN A 817 19.11 15.35 -16.13
N GLU A 818 18.20 15.00 -17.05
CA GLU A 818 17.99 15.74 -18.30
C GLU A 818 17.41 17.12 -18.01
N THR A 819 16.38 17.19 -17.15
CA THR A 819 15.77 18.45 -16.71
C THR A 819 16.79 19.33 -15.99
N GLU A 820 17.57 18.79 -15.06
CA GLU A 820 18.63 19.53 -14.35
C GLU A 820 19.72 20.03 -15.30
N SER A 821 20.08 19.25 -16.32
CA SER A 821 21.06 19.67 -17.33
C SER A 821 20.54 20.84 -18.17
N ARG A 822 19.23 20.85 -18.49
CA ARG A 822 18.58 21.97 -19.18
C ARG A 822 18.53 23.22 -18.31
N ILE A 823 18.14 23.09 -17.04
CA ILE A 823 18.16 24.20 -16.06
C ILE A 823 19.56 24.78 -15.96
N ALA A 824 20.59 23.95 -15.81
CA ALA A 824 21.98 24.42 -15.67
C ALA A 824 22.52 25.12 -16.93
N LYS A 825 22.01 24.76 -18.11
CA LYS A 825 22.38 25.39 -19.38
C LYS A 825 21.77 26.78 -19.52
N ASP A 826 20.48 26.91 -19.21
CA ASP A 826 19.73 28.16 -19.39
C ASP A 826 19.92 29.11 -18.20
N HIS A 827 20.23 28.59 -17.01
CA HIS A 827 20.49 29.31 -15.75
C HIS A 827 21.81 28.88 -15.08
N PRO A 828 22.99 29.23 -15.63
CA PRO A 828 24.28 28.81 -15.07
C PRO A 828 24.53 29.33 -13.64
N GLU A 829 23.88 30.42 -13.23
CA GLU A 829 23.97 31.02 -11.90
C GLU A 829 23.33 30.16 -10.80
N VAL A 830 22.36 29.31 -11.13
CA VAL A 830 21.70 28.44 -10.13
C VAL A 830 22.36 27.07 -10.02
N ALA A 831 23.18 26.67 -11.00
CA ALA A 831 23.76 25.33 -11.12
C ALA A 831 24.49 24.85 -9.85
N LYS A 832 25.20 25.75 -9.15
CA LYS A 832 25.93 25.42 -7.90
C LYS A 832 25.02 25.09 -6.72
N ASN A 833 23.78 25.55 -6.75
CA ASN A 833 22.81 25.37 -5.67
C ASN A 833 21.81 24.24 -5.97
N ARG A 834 21.82 23.68 -7.19
CA ARG A 834 20.97 22.55 -7.54
C ARG A 834 21.39 21.31 -6.75
N GLY A 835 20.41 20.46 -6.44
CA GLY A 835 20.61 19.29 -5.59
C GLY A 835 20.58 19.54 -4.09
N ARG A 836 20.23 20.75 -3.65
CA ARG A 836 19.97 21.08 -2.25
C ARG A 836 18.65 21.83 -2.12
N VAL A 837 17.98 21.68 -0.97
CA VAL A 837 16.77 22.44 -0.65
C VAL A 837 16.97 23.20 0.65
N TRP A 838 16.61 24.48 0.63
CA TRP A 838 16.58 25.34 1.80
C TRP A 838 15.15 25.76 2.11
N PHE A 839 14.81 25.77 3.39
CA PHE A 839 13.53 26.26 3.85
C PHE A 839 13.67 27.17 5.06
N TRP A 840 12.87 28.23 5.06
CA TRP A 840 12.78 29.20 6.14
C TRP A 840 11.42 29.10 6.80
N ASN A 841 11.40 29.10 8.13
CA ASN A 841 10.17 29.07 8.92
C ASN A 841 10.06 30.36 9.71
N PHE A 842 8.95 31.07 9.53
CA PHE A 842 8.52 32.13 10.44
C PHE A 842 7.73 31.45 11.55
N LEU A 843 8.37 31.32 12.72
CA LEU A 843 7.75 30.71 13.90
C LEU A 843 7.12 31.79 14.78
N PRO A 844 5.95 31.53 15.37
CA PRO A 844 5.38 32.43 16.36
C PRO A 844 6.41 32.71 17.48
N PRO A 845 6.69 33.96 17.82
CA PRO A 845 7.60 34.29 18.91
C PRO A 845 7.04 33.79 20.25
N ASP A 846 7.91 33.57 21.23
CA ASP A 846 7.55 33.10 22.59
C ASP A 846 6.52 34.00 23.27
N GLU A 847 6.45 35.27 22.86
CA GLU A 847 5.44 36.26 23.26
C GLU A 847 4.00 35.74 23.06
N LEU A 848 3.74 34.89 22.06
CA LEU A 848 2.42 34.30 21.80
C LEU A 848 2.21 32.94 22.50
N ASN A 849 3.24 32.33 23.12
CA ASN A 849 3.17 30.99 23.73
C ASN A 849 2.15 30.91 24.89
N ALA A 850 1.89 32.02 25.59
CA ALA A 850 0.86 32.11 26.62
C ALA A 850 -0.55 31.89 26.03
N LEU A 851 -0.86 32.54 24.90
CA LEU A 851 -2.12 32.39 24.15
C LEU A 851 -2.18 31.07 23.35
N LEU A 852 -1.03 30.52 22.97
CA LEU A 852 -0.85 29.30 22.19
C LEU A 852 -0.70 28.03 23.05
N THR A 853 -1.06 28.00 24.33
CA THR A 853 -1.08 26.73 25.10
C THR A 853 -1.96 25.62 24.44
N LEU A 854 -2.83 26.00 23.49
CA LEU A 854 -3.53 25.12 22.54
C LEU A 854 -2.64 24.57 21.40
N TYR A 855 -1.68 25.36 20.89
CA TYR A 855 -0.67 24.94 19.90
C TYR A 855 0.07 23.71 20.41
N THR A 856 0.62 23.75 21.63
CA THR A 856 1.41 22.66 22.20
C THR A 856 0.64 21.33 22.24
N ARG A 857 -0.66 21.34 22.61
CA ARG A 857 -1.50 20.13 22.64
C ARG A 857 -1.86 19.59 21.25
N VAL A 858 -2.08 20.46 20.27
CA VAL A 858 -2.42 20.07 18.89
C VAL A 858 -1.18 19.58 18.16
N THR A 859 -0.05 20.30 18.25
CA THR A 859 1.22 19.85 17.70
C THR A 859 1.67 18.54 18.33
N GLN A 860 1.56 18.35 19.65
CA GLN A 860 1.94 17.09 20.30
C GLN A 860 1.08 15.91 19.83
N LYS A 861 -0.26 16.05 19.72
CA LYS A 861 -1.14 14.97 19.22
C LYS A 861 -0.96 14.67 17.73
N THR A 862 -0.73 15.68 16.90
CA THR A 862 -0.61 15.48 15.44
C THR A 862 0.81 15.09 15.01
N LEU A 863 1.86 15.53 15.71
CA LEU A 863 3.24 15.01 15.53
C LEU A 863 3.33 13.54 15.93
N LEU A 864 2.61 13.12 16.98
CA LEU A 864 2.59 11.73 17.45
C LEU A 864 2.21 10.75 16.34
N ILE A 865 1.10 11.03 15.64
CA ILE A 865 0.48 10.15 14.62
C ILE A 865 1.20 10.26 13.27
N SER A 866 1.64 11.46 12.90
CA SER A 866 2.48 11.66 11.71
C SER A 866 3.79 10.88 11.81
N LYS A 867 4.37 10.77 13.01
CA LYS A 867 5.62 10.05 13.26
C LYS A 867 5.40 8.53 13.36
N THR A 868 4.18 8.07 13.73
CA THR A 868 3.74 6.66 13.67
C THR A 868 3.72 6.05 12.26
N LEU A 869 3.73 6.88 11.22
CA LEU A 869 3.65 6.43 9.82
C LEU A 869 4.93 6.69 9.02
N GLY A 870 6.06 6.95 9.68
CA GLY A 870 7.36 7.06 9.01
C GLY A 870 7.55 8.33 8.17
N ILE A 871 6.97 9.46 8.58
CA ILE A 871 7.17 10.75 7.92
C ILE A 871 8.53 11.34 8.36
N GLU A 872 9.48 11.39 7.43
CA GLU A 872 10.88 11.82 7.62
C GLU A 872 11.06 13.34 7.82
N GLY A 873 11.93 13.72 8.76
CA GLY A 873 12.47 15.08 8.90
C GLY A 873 13.17 15.30 10.24
N ARG A 874 14.51 15.16 10.28
CA ARG A 874 15.32 15.34 11.50
C ARG A 874 15.14 16.70 12.16
N LYS A 875 14.95 17.75 11.34
CA LYS A 875 14.88 19.16 11.73
C LYS A 875 13.80 19.86 10.90
N LEU A 876 12.62 20.05 11.48
CA LEU A 876 11.42 20.50 10.75
C LEU A 876 11.15 21.98 10.95
N LEU A 877 11.22 22.47 12.19
CA LEU A 877 10.83 23.82 12.57
C LEU A 877 12.08 24.68 12.90
N THR A 878 12.99 24.17 13.73
CA THR A 878 14.21 24.86 14.18
C THR A 878 15.49 24.06 13.90
N PRO A 879 16.68 24.70 13.78
CA PRO A 879 17.97 24.02 13.66
C PRO A 879 18.32 23.15 14.88
N GLU A 880 17.82 23.54 16.05
CA GLU A 880 18.01 22.90 17.35
C GLU A 880 16.90 21.89 17.68
N ASP A 881 15.96 21.64 16.76
CA ASP A 881 15.01 20.53 16.86
C ASP A 881 15.80 19.21 16.84
N ASP A 882 16.34 18.84 18.00
CA ASP A 882 16.80 17.50 18.35
C ASP A 882 15.81 17.04 19.42
N PHE A 883 14.65 16.56 19.00
CA PHE A 883 13.80 15.83 19.95
C PHE A 883 14.62 14.62 20.40
N ASP A 884 14.77 14.34 21.70
CA ASP A 884 15.54 13.18 22.15
C ASP A 884 14.93 11.86 21.61
N ALA A 885 13.61 11.83 21.41
CA ALA A 885 12.88 10.79 20.67
C ALA A 885 13.17 10.77 19.15
N LEU A 886 13.88 11.77 18.61
CA LEU A 886 14.47 11.84 17.28
C LEU A 886 15.95 11.46 17.26
N ARG A 887 16.69 11.45 18.37
CA ARG A 887 18.03 10.83 18.37
C ARG A 887 17.90 9.32 18.23
N GLU A 888 16.99 8.71 18.98
CA GLU A 888 16.64 7.28 18.83
C GLU A 888 15.93 6.98 17.49
N PHE A 889 15.09 7.90 16.96
CA PHE A 889 14.43 7.71 15.65
C PHE A 889 15.33 8.05 14.46
N ASN A 890 16.30 8.97 14.55
CA ASN A 890 17.21 9.28 13.44
C ASN A 890 18.39 8.33 13.35
N GLU A 891 18.81 7.74 14.47
CA GLU A 891 19.75 6.61 14.48
C GLU A 891 19.05 5.31 14.02
N ALA A 892 17.73 5.18 14.20
CA ALA A 892 16.95 4.04 13.69
C ALA A 892 16.42 4.18 12.25
N TYR A 893 16.03 5.38 11.78
CA TYR A 893 15.30 5.55 10.51
C TYR A 893 16.10 6.20 9.37
N GLU A 894 17.16 6.96 9.67
CA GLU A 894 18.15 7.35 8.65
C GLU A 894 19.36 6.40 8.64
N GLY A 895 19.22 5.22 9.24
CA GLY A 895 20.34 4.33 9.47
C GLY A 895 20.05 2.86 9.71
N THR A 896 18.82 2.33 9.55
CA THR A 896 18.65 0.89 9.39
C THR A 896 17.47 0.58 8.48
N ARG A 897 17.75 -0.15 7.39
CA ARG A 897 16.72 -0.80 6.58
C ARG A 897 15.91 -1.71 7.50
N SER A 898 14.61 -1.86 7.26
CA SER A 898 13.86 -2.90 7.95
C SER A 898 14.49 -4.26 7.65
N ALA A 899 14.38 -5.22 8.57
CA ALA A 899 14.99 -6.54 8.36
C ALA A 899 14.48 -7.23 7.08
N VAL A 900 13.23 -6.96 6.69
CA VAL A 900 12.64 -7.46 5.44
C VAL A 900 13.22 -6.75 4.21
N GLU A 901 13.44 -5.43 4.27
CA GLU A 901 14.12 -4.69 3.19
C GLU A 901 15.57 -5.17 3.03
N ASP A 902 16.29 -5.41 4.13
CA ASP A 902 17.64 -5.98 4.10
C ASP A 902 17.66 -7.39 3.47
N MET A 903 16.69 -8.23 3.81
CA MET A 903 16.50 -9.55 3.21
C MET A 903 16.26 -9.47 1.70
N HIS A 904 15.42 -8.53 1.25
CA HIS A 904 15.10 -8.37 -0.18
C HIS A 904 16.32 -7.87 -0.96
N LEU A 905 17.01 -6.88 -0.39
CA LEU A 905 18.25 -6.34 -0.93
C LEU A 905 19.37 -7.38 -0.98
N GLU A 906 19.43 -8.28 0.00
CA GLU A 906 20.34 -9.43 0.00
C GLU A 906 19.98 -10.43 -1.10
N TYR A 907 18.69 -10.77 -1.25
CA TYR A 907 18.21 -11.65 -2.32
C TYR A 907 18.55 -11.08 -3.72
N GLN A 908 18.29 -9.80 -3.96
CA GLN A 908 18.67 -9.13 -5.21
C GLN A 908 20.18 -9.14 -5.45
N ALA A 909 21.00 -8.96 -4.41
CA ALA A 909 22.45 -9.04 -4.53
C ALA A 909 22.92 -10.44 -4.93
N LEU A 910 22.29 -11.50 -4.38
CA LEU A 910 22.57 -12.88 -4.74
C LEU A 910 22.22 -13.18 -6.20
N LEU A 911 21.06 -12.72 -6.68
CA LEU A 911 20.65 -12.88 -8.09
C LEU A 911 21.60 -12.19 -9.07
N ARG A 912 22.12 -11.01 -8.71
CA ARG A 912 23.09 -10.29 -9.55
C ARG A 912 24.48 -10.88 -9.52
N ALA A 913 24.87 -11.47 -8.39
CA ALA A 913 26.17 -12.14 -8.27
C ALA A 913 26.22 -13.45 -9.06
N ASP A 914 25.08 -14.11 -9.26
CA ASP A 914 24.97 -15.36 -10.00
C ASP A 914 23.72 -15.36 -10.90
N ASN A 915 23.93 -15.00 -12.17
CA ASN A 915 22.88 -14.92 -13.19
C ASN A 915 22.09 -16.23 -13.40
N GLY A 916 22.62 -17.39 -12.99
CA GLY A 916 21.93 -18.68 -13.08
C GLY A 916 21.22 -19.12 -11.80
N LEU A 917 21.31 -18.34 -10.72
CA LEU A 917 20.77 -18.72 -9.41
C LEU A 917 19.25 -18.91 -9.45
N GLU A 918 18.51 -17.97 -10.04
CA GLU A 918 17.05 -18.01 -10.10
C GLU A 918 16.52 -19.27 -10.78
N GLU A 919 17.08 -19.62 -11.94
CA GLU A 919 16.70 -20.82 -12.69
C GLU A 919 16.98 -22.08 -11.87
N ARG A 920 18.12 -22.16 -11.18
CA ARG A 920 18.44 -23.29 -10.28
C ARG A 920 17.47 -23.37 -9.10
N LEU A 921 17.07 -22.24 -8.51
CA LEU A 921 16.11 -22.21 -7.39
C LEU A 921 14.69 -22.61 -7.83
N ASN A 922 14.28 -22.21 -9.04
CA ASN A 922 13.01 -22.64 -9.65
C ASN A 922 13.00 -24.15 -9.92
N GLN A 923 14.18 -24.72 -10.21
CA GLN A 923 14.36 -26.15 -10.35
C GLN A 923 14.51 -26.89 -9.01
N LEU A 924 14.57 -26.24 -7.84
CA LEU A 924 14.59 -26.97 -6.58
C LEU A 924 13.21 -27.56 -6.25
N PRO A 925 13.16 -28.82 -5.78
CA PRO A 925 11.90 -29.43 -5.35
C PRO A 925 11.39 -28.82 -4.02
N GLY A 926 10.19 -29.19 -3.59
CA GLY A 926 9.65 -28.80 -2.29
C GLY A 926 10.35 -29.55 -1.14
N GLY A 927 10.21 -29.03 0.09
CA GLY A 927 10.77 -29.65 1.29
C GLY A 927 12.28 -29.88 1.29
N VAL A 928 13.07 -29.10 0.55
CA VAL A 928 14.55 -29.27 0.52
C VAL A 928 15.16 -29.07 1.90
N PHE A 929 16.03 -30.01 2.30
CA PHE A 929 16.60 -30.09 3.64
C PHE A 929 18.12 -29.94 3.64
N SER A 930 18.62 -29.14 4.58
CA SER A 930 20.05 -29.05 4.88
C SER A 930 20.28 -28.80 6.37
N GLY A 931 21.53 -28.63 6.75
CA GLY A 931 21.90 -28.30 8.11
C GLY A 931 23.22 -27.56 8.14
N ARG A 932 23.41 -26.73 9.15
CA ARG A 932 24.63 -25.96 9.34
C ARG A 932 24.99 -25.82 10.80
N GLU A 933 26.22 -25.40 11.03
CA GLU A 933 26.66 -24.91 12.32
C GLU A 933 25.91 -23.61 12.68
N ARG A 934 25.44 -23.53 13.92
CA ARG A 934 24.83 -22.33 14.49
C ARG A 934 25.89 -21.23 14.58
N VAL A 935 25.44 -20.00 14.47
CA VAL A 935 26.29 -18.85 14.78
C VAL A 935 26.42 -18.74 16.31
N SER A 936 27.63 -18.53 16.83
CA SER A 936 27.86 -18.24 18.24
C SER A 936 26.95 -17.07 18.67
N ASP A 937 26.09 -17.28 19.66
CA ASP A 937 25.03 -16.36 20.15
C ASP A 937 23.65 -16.44 19.47
N ARG A 938 23.39 -17.44 18.60
CA ARG A 938 22.06 -17.67 18.00
C ARG A 938 21.43 -18.99 18.45
N ALA A 939 20.10 -19.04 18.37
CA ALA A 939 19.30 -20.17 18.81
C ALA A 939 19.72 -21.47 18.09
N ARG A 940 19.87 -22.53 18.87
CA ARG A 940 19.98 -23.90 18.35
C ARG A 940 18.57 -24.36 18.01
N GLY A 941 18.31 -24.79 16.78
CA GLY A 941 16.92 -24.96 16.36
C GLY A 941 16.72 -25.55 14.97
N VAL A 942 15.45 -25.58 14.55
CA VAL A 942 15.04 -26.02 13.21
C VAL A 942 14.24 -24.91 12.55
N PHE A 943 14.75 -24.42 11.42
CA PHE A 943 14.08 -23.47 10.55
C PHE A 943 13.17 -24.19 9.55
N LEU A 944 11.95 -23.69 9.35
CA LEU A 944 10.99 -24.18 8.38
C LEU A 944 10.34 -23.01 7.62
N CYS A 945 10.31 -23.12 6.29
CA CYS A 945 9.66 -22.17 5.39
C CYS A 945 8.40 -22.82 4.81
N TYR A 946 7.23 -22.26 5.10
CA TYR A 946 5.93 -22.77 4.66
C TYR A 946 5.21 -21.79 3.75
N ALA A 947 4.63 -22.28 2.66
CA ALA A 947 3.56 -21.59 1.96
C ALA A 947 2.22 -21.90 2.65
N LEU A 948 1.51 -20.86 3.05
CA LEU A 948 0.25 -20.95 3.77
C LEU A 948 -0.91 -20.73 2.79
N PRO A 949 -1.83 -21.68 2.62
CA PRO A 949 -2.91 -21.54 1.65
C PRO A 949 -3.94 -20.50 2.09
N ALA A 950 -4.52 -19.78 1.13
CA ALA A 950 -5.62 -18.83 1.34
C ALA A 950 -6.73 -19.04 0.30
N LEU A 951 -7.93 -18.53 0.58
CA LEU A 951 -9.07 -18.65 -0.33
C LEU A 951 -8.82 -17.81 -1.60
N ASP A 952 -8.70 -18.49 -2.73
CA ASP A 952 -8.77 -17.88 -4.05
C ASP A 952 -10.24 -17.57 -4.36
N LYS A 953 -10.59 -16.28 -4.41
CA LYS A 953 -11.97 -15.84 -4.67
C LYS A 953 -12.46 -16.13 -6.08
N VAL A 954 -11.55 -16.31 -7.05
CA VAL A 954 -11.89 -16.62 -8.44
C VAL A 954 -12.19 -18.11 -8.57
N LEU A 955 -11.36 -18.95 -7.98
CA LEU A 955 -11.52 -20.42 -8.04
C LEU A 955 -12.50 -20.96 -6.99
N GLY A 956 -12.73 -20.22 -5.92
CA GLY A 956 -13.59 -20.63 -4.81
C GLY A 956 -12.96 -21.71 -3.91
N ASP A 957 -11.64 -21.89 -3.96
CA ASP A 957 -10.90 -22.92 -3.23
C ASP A 957 -9.64 -22.34 -2.55
N PHE A 958 -9.10 -23.05 -1.55
CA PHE A 958 -7.88 -22.64 -0.86
C PHE A 958 -6.65 -23.06 -1.66
N THR A 959 -5.88 -22.08 -2.15
CA THR A 959 -4.68 -22.32 -2.95
C THR A 959 -3.43 -21.76 -2.26
N GLU A 960 -2.27 -22.37 -2.53
CA GLU A 960 -0.98 -21.84 -2.08
C GLU A 960 -0.66 -20.48 -2.74
N GLU A 961 -1.10 -20.29 -3.98
CA GLU A 961 -0.85 -19.09 -4.79
C GLU A 961 -1.58 -17.85 -4.28
N ALA A 962 -2.82 -18.02 -3.79
CA ALA A 962 -3.55 -16.96 -3.10
C ALA A 962 -2.97 -16.65 -1.70
N GLY A 963 -2.11 -17.54 -1.21
CA GLY A 963 -1.51 -17.54 0.10
C GLY A 963 -0.26 -16.67 0.26
N LEU A 964 0.36 -16.79 1.43
CA LEU A 964 1.63 -16.14 1.77
C LEU A 964 2.62 -17.15 2.31
N THR A 965 3.91 -16.87 2.09
CA THR A 965 4.99 -17.65 2.69
C THR A 965 5.32 -17.08 4.06
N ARG A 966 5.43 -17.95 5.07
CA ARG A 966 5.93 -17.60 6.41
C ARG A 966 7.14 -18.45 6.80
N TRP A 967 8.01 -17.84 7.59
CA TRP A 967 9.20 -18.45 8.16
C TRP A 967 8.95 -18.78 9.62
N TYR A 968 9.38 -19.95 10.06
CA TYR A 968 9.28 -20.41 11.43
C TYR A 968 10.63 -20.94 11.89
N LEU A 969 11.05 -20.61 13.11
CA LEU A 969 12.23 -21.18 13.75
C LEU A 969 11.81 -21.79 15.09
N TYR A 970 11.91 -23.11 15.20
CA TYR A 970 11.74 -23.80 16.47
C TYR A 970 13.06 -23.75 17.24
N ASP A 971 13.07 -23.02 18.34
CA ASP A 971 14.22 -22.93 19.24
C ASP A 971 14.19 -24.10 20.23
N LEU A 972 15.26 -24.92 20.22
CA LEU A 972 15.38 -26.10 21.06
C LEU A 972 15.61 -25.73 22.54
N ASP A 973 16.22 -24.59 22.81
CA ASP A 973 16.57 -24.16 24.16
C ASP A 973 15.34 -23.60 24.88
N SER A 974 14.61 -22.69 24.23
CA SER A 974 13.38 -22.08 24.78
C SER A 974 12.11 -22.92 24.54
N LYS A 975 12.16 -23.89 23.60
CA LYS A 975 11.01 -24.66 23.09
C LYS A 975 9.92 -23.79 22.44
N ALA A 976 10.24 -22.55 22.08
CA ALA A 976 9.32 -21.61 21.43
C ALA A 976 9.40 -21.72 19.90
N VAL A 977 8.32 -21.30 19.23
CA VAL A 977 8.28 -21.08 17.78
C VAL A 977 8.41 -19.58 17.56
N LEU A 978 9.48 -19.16 16.90
CA LEU A 978 9.67 -17.78 16.42
C LEU A 978 9.10 -17.69 15.01
N ASP A 979 8.38 -16.61 14.70
CA ASP A 979 7.74 -16.37 13.40
C ASP A 979 8.05 -14.99 12.79
N GLU A 980 8.89 -14.18 13.47
CA GLU A 980 9.37 -12.89 12.97
C GLU A 980 10.60 -13.05 12.06
N PRO A 981 10.54 -12.70 10.75
CA PRO A 981 11.63 -12.93 9.80
C PRO A 981 12.95 -12.25 10.19
N GLY A 982 12.90 -11.07 10.81
CA GLY A 982 14.07 -10.33 11.24
C GLY A 982 14.87 -11.03 12.36
N GLU A 983 14.19 -11.82 13.19
CA GLU A 983 14.84 -12.62 14.24
C GLU A 983 15.45 -13.91 13.67
N ILE A 984 14.86 -14.43 12.59
CA ILE A 984 15.22 -15.71 11.97
C ILE A 984 16.38 -15.58 10.98
N VAL A 985 16.38 -14.55 10.12
CA VAL A 985 17.29 -14.44 8.96
C VAL A 985 18.76 -14.60 9.33
N ALA A 986 19.20 -13.96 10.43
CA ALA A 986 20.58 -13.98 10.86
C ALA A 986 21.06 -15.39 11.28
N SER A 987 20.14 -16.23 11.76
CA SER A 987 20.43 -17.61 12.18
C SER A 987 20.60 -18.56 10.99
N ILE A 988 19.97 -18.26 9.85
CA ILE A 988 19.94 -19.14 8.67
C ILE A 988 20.82 -18.67 7.51
N ARG A 989 21.25 -17.40 7.51
CA ARG A 989 22.04 -16.77 6.44
C ARG A 989 23.29 -17.57 6.09
N SER A 990 23.33 -18.10 4.88
CA SER A 990 24.40 -19.00 4.41
C SER A 990 25.05 -18.46 3.14
N LYS A 991 26.35 -18.69 2.98
CA LYS A 991 27.13 -18.37 1.77
C LYS A 991 27.30 -19.64 0.92
N PRO A 992 27.61 -19.55 -0.38
CA PRO A 992 27.90 -20.73 -1.20
C PRO A 992 28.97 -21.67 -0.61
N THR A 993 29.89 -21.13 0.19
CA THR A 993 30.96 -21.88 0.86
C THR A 993 30.59 -22.40 2.26
N THR A 994 29.36 -22.17 2.74
CA THR A 994 28.93 -22.63 4.08
C THR A 994 28.87 -24.17 4.10
N PRO A 995 29.60 -24.82 5.03
CA PRO A 995 29.64 -26.28 5.09
C PRO A 995 28.30 -26.85 5.55
N ARG A 996 27.91 -27.97 4.94
CA ARG A 996 26.72 -28.74 5.34
C ARG A 996 27.05 -29.58 6.57
N GLN A 997 26.25 -29.45 7.63
CA GLN A 997 26.33 -30.24 8.86
C GLN A 997 24.93 -30.71 9.28
N CYS A 998 24.70 -32.02 9.24
CA CYS A 998 23.44 -32.61 9.67
C CYS A 998 23.70 -33.62 10.81
N ASN A 999 23.44 -33.21 12.05
CA ASN A 999 23.78 -33.93 13.28
C ASN A 999 22.54 -34.29 14.12
N MET A 1000 21.36 -33.73 13.85
CA MET A 1000 20.14 -34.10 14.60
C MET A 1000 19.56 -35.44 14.13
N ASP A 1001 18.89 -36.14 15.05
CA ASP A 1001 18.14 -37.35 14.71
C ASP A 1001 16.92 -37.00 13.83
N GLN A 1002 16.68 -37.81 12.79
CA GLN A 1002 15.58 -37.58 11.86
C GLN A 1002 14.20 -37.68 12.53
N CYS A 1003 14.05 -38.49 13.58
CA CYS A 1003 12.80 -38.60 14.33
C CYS A 1003 12.51 -37.30 15.08
N ASP A 1004 13.52 -36.67 15.67
CA ASP A 1004 13.38 -35.37 16.35
C ASP A 1004 12.97 -34.27 15.36
N LEU A 1005 13.57 -34.25 14.18
CA LEU A 1005 13.21 -33.31 13.10
C LEU A 1005 11.74 -33.45 12.68
N ILE A 1006 11.26 -34.69 12.54
CA ILE A 1006 9.85 -34.98 12.19
C ILE A 1006 8.91 -34.53 13.32
N GLU A 1007 9.30 -34.74 14.58
CA GLU A 1007 8.50 -34.29 15.72
C GLU A 1007 8.40 -32.75 15.77
N ILE A 1008 9.52 -32.05 15.56
CA ILE A 1008 9.56 -30.58 15.53
C ILE A 1008 8.71 -30.04 14.39
N ARG A 1009 8.82 -30.62 13.19
CA ARG A 1009 7.95 -30.29 12.05
C ARG A 1009 6.48 -30.41 12.43
N THR A 1010 6.09 -31.51 13.05
CA THR A 1010 4.71 -31.76 13.50
C THR A 1010 4.24 -30.71 14.53
N ARG A 1011 5.12 -30.27 15.43
CA ARG A 1011 4.82 -29.20 16.40
C ARG A 1011 4.58 -27.86 15.71
N VAL A 1012 5.40 -27.51 14.72
CA VAL A 1012 5.24 -26.27 13.95
C VAL A 1012 3.98 -26.31 13.08
N GLU A 1013 3.67 -27.44 12.43
CA GLU A 1013 2.42 -27.61 11.68
C GLU A 1013 1.18 -27.46 12.59
N ARG A 1014 1.25 -27.98 13.82
CA ARG A 1014 0.18 -27.79 14.81
C ARG A 1014 0.07 -26.31 15.24
N HIS A 1015 1.18 -25.62 15.38
CA HIS A 1015 1.20 -24.17 15.65
C HIS A 1015 0.54 -23.41 14.50
N ILE A 1016 0.92 -23.66 13.24
CA ILE A 1016 0.30 -23.07 12.04
C ILE A 1016 -1.20 -23.36 11.99
N LYS A 1017 -1.61 -24.60 12.25
CA LYS A 1017 -3.03 -24.97 12.27
C LYS A 1017 -3.83 -24.14 13.29
N ASN A 1018 -3.26 -23.92 14.48
CA ASN A 1018 -3.92 -23.19 15.55
C ASN A 1018 -3.87 -21.66 15.37
N ALA A 1019 -2.75 -21.13 14.89
CA ALA A 1019 -2.51 -19.69 14.78
C ALA A 1019 -3.04 -19.09 13.47
N TYR A 1020 -3.11 -19.87 12.39
CA TYR A 1020 -3.48 -19.40 11.06
C TYR A 1020 -4.70 -20.11 10.48
N LEU A 1021 -4.66 -21.44 10.26
CA LEU A 1021 -5.74 -22.15 9.54
C LEU A 1021 -7.10 -22.09 10.25
N LYS A 1022 -7.11 -22.13 11.58
CA LYS A 1022 -8.33 -21.92 12.37
C LYS A 1022 -8.89 -20.49 12.25
N ARG A 1023 -8.04 -19.48 12.07
CA ARG A 1023 -8.47 -18.08 11.96
C ARG A 1023 -9.16 -17.79 10.63
N ILE A 1024 -8.75 -18.46 9.56
CA ILE A 1024 -9.30 -18.28 8.22
C ILE A 1024 -10.43 -19.29 7.88
N ASP A 1025 -10.84 -20.09 8.87
CA ASP A 1025 -11.86 -21.15 8.73
C ASP A 1025 -11.57 -22.13 7.57
N ALA A 1026 -10.31 -22.54 7.45
CA ALA A 1026 -9.88 -23.43 6.37
C ALA A 1026 -10.59 -24.80 6.46
N PRO A 1027 -11.14 -25.32 5.35
CA PRO A 1027 -11.78 -26.63 5.29
C PRO A 1027 -10.88 -27.79 5.75
N VAL A 1028 -11.51 -28.88 6.20
CA VAL A 1028 -10.80 -30.12 6.57
C VAL A 1028 -10.11 -30.69 5.33
N GLY A 1029 -8.78 -30.77 5.37
CA GLY A 1029 -7.93 -31.24 4.26
C GLY A 1029 -6.96 -30.18 3.75
N VAL A 1030 -7.21 -28.89 4.03
CA VAL A 1030 -6.28 -27.80 3.68
C VAL A 1030 -5.08 -27.82 4.64
N ALA A 1031 -3.87 -27.88 4.09
CA ALA A 1031 -2.64 -27.98 4.86
C ALA A 1031 -1.56 -27.01 4.32
N PRO A 1032 -0.65 -26.51 5.16
CA PRO A 1032 0.47 -25.68 4.71
C PRO A 1032 1.50 -26.53 3.96
N ALA A 1033 2.15 -25.97 2.95
CA ALA A 1033 3.13 -26.67 2.13
C ALA A 1033 4.56 -26.29 2.54
N LEU A 1034 5.36 -27.26 2.96
CA LEU A 1034 6.76 -27.05 3.35
C LEU A 1034 7.63 -26.84 2.10
N LYS A 1035 8.23 -25.66 1.96
CA LYS A 1035 9.09 -25.33 0.82
C LYS A 1035 10.55 -25.69 1.05
N CYS A 1036 11.08 -25.39 2.22
CA CYS A 1036 12.44 -25.74 2.61
C CYS A 1036 12.61 -25.66 4.13
N TRP A 1037 13.66 -26.30 4.65
CA TRP A 1037 13.92 -26.38 6.09
C TRP A 1037 15.39 -26.71 6.38
N MET A 1038 15.86 -26.29 7.55
CA MET A 1038 17.27 -26.38 7.92
C MET A 1038 17.45 -26.56 9.42
N GLU A 1039 18.33 -27.47 9.82
CA GLU A 1039 18.76 -27.58 11.22
C GLU A 1039 19.98 -26.69 11.53
N LEU A 1040 20.02 -26.18 12.75
CA LEU A 1040 21.05 -25.29 13.29
C LEU A 1040 21.73 -25.97 14.49
N ASN A 1041 22.92 -26.53 14.25
CA ASN A 1041 23.63 -27.38 15.20
C ASN A 1041 24.64 -26.62 16.06
N ALA A 1042 24.93 -27.11 17.27
CA ALA A 1042 26.18 -26.73 17.92
C ALA A 1042 27.34 -27.35 17.13
N GLY A 1043 28.33 -26.54 16.78
CA GLY A 1043 29.53 -26.96 16.04
C GLY A 1043 30.39 -27.97 16.74
#